data_AF-A0A9D2FMN4-F1
#
_entry.id   AF-A0A9D2FMN4-F1
#
_cell.length_a   1.000
_cell.length_b   1.000
_cell.length_c   1.000
_cell.angle_alpha   90.00
_cell.angle_beta   90.00
_cell.angle_gamma   90.00
#
_symmetry.space_group_name_H-M   'P 1'
#
loop_
_entity.id
_entity.type
_entity.pdbx_description
1 polymer ?
#
loop_
_entity_poly.entity_id
_entity_poly.type
_entity_poly.pdbx_seq_one_letter_code
_entity_poly.pdbx_strand_id
1 'polypeptide(L)'
;MKKAKLTLASVLSLSVMLAAAACAPQSEGQGGGGGQGGGDTYTDLTQNKQPGGDNFDFDGNYENPELTIDGLGNDEQWKDATTLTTYGNTAGGKDAVTVRVYRGESALFFLFEVSDSVLLTQGVTNDDAVTHGDSIELYLDTLADGGRTPQSDDYQINLGIHGKTRIMQGAGGQWGSWNGLIDYEVALNGTLNDGDEATDTGYSVEVMIPYAQIMIEKDDTIGIAFGQVDKVRTEDAATGSLEGPWNWYGWTYKGTAVNPQVPDQYILLDKDDTLVSRDEQVKAPADLAGIVKDTDGTPVEGVTVKAQSDEVVKTARTDAAGYYVLADLDPERTYTVTAKKEGYLDGIFTCTREELRAADGGVVMKDVTLTALEGLETTTLTGTVKNILNGAVSGATISVDGMALSAQSGQDGAFSLEGVPASVGDITLVISGQGYDDGKLTVAQEDLEADGTTALGDVNISLPAAETGAFGVVNLLANNFGYISRTLEGVEFRFEGERTFNGWIELFIDTKESGDTRGATDAMYSLKADGTVSVTNYGGSFTTEGIEWTVSAIDGGGYTARLLIPYETLGIDALEPFGISLGQNNGQGVWDGWGRDDMKGANGEGFVKPEMPADYVRVGADNRLYEASHNDLVVALGGTVTDGEGTPVAGVSVQVGEQTATTDGEGKWQMSVAFADDSLTVSYSKQGYVAAQDTVNKSDIGAGSWSGTKQLSEQLVTVTGTVTDQDEDPIEGVTVTLTYAGGETRTATTNGEGVYTFTDVTTFVGVTITFTKEGYADGSETRTAQQLAAADTLTVDKNITAISQVVNVTLGGKVIGVEGTGLKGAVVTAGDLTATTGEDGSFTIENFPVVDTEITVTLNGYLSAEVSFTASDYTEGETFSLGDIYLAREYTQLGGAFGTKADAFASFTPYVTRGETAFLFRFVGGRAFTGTVELYLDTGLSSGDGGRNATDYRFDLRADGSIGVDNFGGTNTGTGTLVYAVSGSAQAPVLTLEIPYAFLGVQRDEIVGVTFGQGGVKNGDVASDWDGWNGLSGVTGVNGLEFVQPERTWDYIRIGVDNKPFWNAENVTLEELDLTDYNLHFGKGPSDDSIHAKVSRGASGVTFEFVTLGDFGIHDGTNSDYVLIYFDTGAQTGGWDGVDYLIKIDKDGNVYGKNAAWWQVGEESKLGTIAISRENGVTKFSYTVAYTTIGVQADEVFGFTLVEGWRTDADNGSNEYGGCLYSYADGCHVVADAANTAGYIRVKADGSLVAAASNEAAE
;
A
#
# COMPACT_ATOMS: atom_id res chain seq x y z
N MET A 1 14.09 54.09 19.09
CA MET A 1 14.40 55.23 20.00
C MET A 1 15.76 54.97 20.66
N LYS A 2 16.41 56.01 21.19
CA LYS A 2 17.85 56.17 21.49
C LYS A 2 18.55 55.08 22.34
N LYS A 3 19.67 54.58 21.79
CA LYS A 3 21.03 54.32 22.33
C LYS A 3 21.21 53.88 23.80
N ALA A 4 21.96 52.77 23.97
CA ALA A 4 23.09 52.70 24.89
C ALA A 4 24.22 51.83 24.29
N LYS A 5 25.45 52.37 24.30
CA LYS A 5 26.71 51.76 23.85
C LYS A 5 27.37 51.03 25.03
N LEU A 6 28.20 50.01 24.77
CA LEU A 6 29.51 49.80 25.41
C LEU A 6 30.27 48.68 24.65
N THR A 7 31.18 49.00 23.72
CA THR A 7 32.65 48.85 23.82
C THR A 7 33.18 47.49 24.27
N LEU A 8 33.66 46.74 23.27
CA LEU A 8 34.48 45.53 23.33
C LEU A 8 35.96 45.92 23.54
N ALA A 9 36.65 45.28 24.48
CA ALA A 9 38.12 45.31 24.58
C ALA A 9 38.65 43.97 25.13
N SER A 10 39.25 43.19 24.22
CA SER A 10 40.46 42.34 24.36
C SER A 10 40.88 41.81 25.74
N VAL A 11 41.08 40.48 25.86
CA VAL A 11 42.26 39.75 26.45
C VAL A 11 42.06 38.25 26.10
N LEU A 12 42.76 37.69 25.10
CA LEU A 12 44.03 36.95 25.17
C LEU A 12 44.12 35.80 26.21
N SER A 13 44.35 34.61 25.67
CA SER A 13 44.78 33.38 26.32
C SER A 13 45.98 33.54 27.26
N LEU A 14 45.96 32.82 28.39
CA LEU A 14 47.17 32.22 28.98
C LEU A 14 46.81 31.08 29.93
N SER A 15 47.14 29.87 29.49
CA SER A 15 47.35 28.68 30.31
C SER A 15 48.59 28.85 31.21
N VAL A 16 48.62 28.18 32.38
CA VAL A 16 49.78 27.46 32.97
C VAL A 16 49.52 27.02 34.42
N MET A 17 49.57 25.68 34.60
CA MET A 17 50.16 24.84 35.67
C MET A 17 49.78 25.01 37.16
N LEU A 18 49.56 23.86 37.81
CA LEU A 18 50.54 23.31 38.77
C LEU A 18 50.40 21.79 38.94
N ALA A 19 51.54 21.11 38.93
CA ALA A 19 51.74 19.69 39.18
C ALA A 19 52.27 19.42 40.61
N ALA A 20 52.11 18.18 41.09
CA ALA A 20 52.98 17.38 41.98
C ALA A 20 52.10 16.37 42.76
N ALA A 21 52.46 15.12 43.10
CA ALA A 21 53.56 14.17 42.89
C ALA A 21 53.00 12.81 43.46
N ALA A 22 53.43 11.59 43.14
CA ALA A 22 54.80 11.08 43.33
C ALA A 22 55.00 9.65 42.77
N CYS A 23 56.17 9.47 42.14
CA CYS A 23 57.16 8.37 42.13
C CYS A 23 56.81 6.88 42.41
N ALA A 24 57.00 6.05 41.35
CA ALA A 24 58.03 4.98 41.14
C ALA A 24 58.05 3.68 42.01
N PRO A 25 58.83 2.62 41.64
CA PRO A 25 58.73 1.75 40.46
C PRO A 25 58.89 0.22 40.76
N GLN A 26 58.66 -0.61 39.72
CA GLN A 26 59.23 -1.95 39.42
C GLN A 26 58.98 -3.18 40.36
N SER A 27 58.33 -4.20 39.80
CA SER A 27 58.95 -5.54 39.66
C SER A 27 58.36 -6.34 38.50
N GLU A 28 59.25 -6.88 37.66
CA GLU A 28 59.00 -7.84 36.60
C GLU A 28 58.63 -9.24 37.14
N GLY A 29 57.83 -9.98 36.38
CA GLY A 29 58.14 -11.37 36.06
C GLY A 29 57.20 -12.48 36.56
N GLN A 30 56.87 -13.37 35.61
CA GLN A 30 56.17 -14.66 35.69
C GLN A 30 54.64 -14.56 35.77
N GLY A 31 53.85 -15.15 34.87
CA GLY A 31 54.13 -16.16 33.84
C GLY A 31 52.89 -17.05 33.73
N GLY A 32 52.46 -17.30 32.49
CA GLY A 32 51.31 -18.08 32.03
C GLY A 32 50.61 -19.09 32.96
N GLY A 33 49.29 -19.16 32.81
CA GLY A 33 48.50 -20.32 33.20
C GLY A 33 47.02 -20.01 33.24
N GLY A 34 46.25 -20.58 32.30
CA GLY A 34 44.79 -20.45 32.28
C GLY A 34 44.13 -21.02 33.54
N GLY A 35 42.92 -20.53 33.82
CA GLY A 35 42.10 -21.05 34.91
C GLY A 35 40.82 -20.23 35.12
N GLN A 36 39.72 -20.81 34.66
CA GLN A 36 38.38 -20.83 35.28
C GLN A 36 38.00 -19.74 36.30
N GLY A 37 36.84 -19.13 36.03
CA GLY A 37 35.74 -18.97 36.99
C GLY A 37 36.09 -18.21 38.27
N GLY A 38 35.97 -16.89 38.23
CA GLY A 38 35.78 -16.06 39.41
C GLY A 38 34.49 -15.27 39.22
N GLY A 39 33.42 -15.69 39.90
CA GLY A 39 32.19 -14.91 39.95
C GLY A 39 32.42 -13.66 40.79
N ASP A 40 32.18 -12.51 40.17
CA ASP A 40 31.96 -11.27 40.92
C ASP A 40 30.55 -11.37 41.50
N THR A 41 30.48 -11.73 42.77
CA THR A 41 29.24 -11.65 43.54
C THR A 41 28.89 -10.19 43.74
N TYR A 42 28.04 -9.64 42.88
CA TYR A 42 27.15 -8.55 43.29
C TYR A 42 26.25 -9.10 44.39
N THR A 43 26.25 -8.42 45.53
CA THR A 43 25.41 -8.80 46.67
C THR A 43 23.99 -8.34 46.35
N ASP A 44 23.02 -9.26 46.37
CA ASP A 44 21.60 -8.95 46.24
C ASP A 44 21.23 -7.84 47.24
N LEU A 45 20.69 -6.74 46.72
CA LEU A 45 19.99 -5.73 47.51
C LEU A 45 18.78 -6.40 48.15
N THR A 46 18.67 -6.29 49.47
CA THR A 46 17.56 -6.88 50.23
C THR A 46 16.24 -6.20 49.87
N GLN A 47 15.23 -7.05 49.71
CA GLN A 47 13.84 -6.84 49.29
C GLN A 47 12.98 -5.92 50.20
N ASN A 48 13.44 -4.70 50.47
CA ASN A 48 12.62 -3.63 51.05
C ASN A 48 13.23 -2.27 50.69
N LYS A 49 13.01 -1.80 49.45
CA LYS A 49 13.22 -0.39 49.11
C LYS A 49 12.10 0.38 49.82
N GLN A 50 12.44 1.01 50.93
CA GLN A 50 11.60 2.04 51.56
C GLN A 50 12.05 3.39 50.99
N PRO A 51 11.15 4.36 50.77
CA PRO A 51 11.56 5.71 50.35
C PRO A 51 12.62 6.28 51.31
N GLY A 52 13.83 6.56 50.80
CA GLY A 52 14.97 7.13 51.55
C GLY A 52 15.72 6.16 52.47
N GLY A 53 15.91 4.89 52.08
CA GLY A 53 16.41 3.82 52.94
C GLY A 53 17.77 3.20 52.61
N ASP A 54 18.45 3.59 51.54
CA ASP A 54 19.68 2.89 51.11
C ASP A 54 20.96 3.54 51.61
N ASN A 55 22.03 2.74 51.77
CA ASN A 55 23.35 3.18 52.26
C ASN A 55 24.07 4.21 51.36
N PHE A 56 23.42 4.67 50.28
CA PHE A 56 23.90 5.67 49.33
C PHE A 56 23.03 6.95 49.30
N ASP A 57 21.97 7.01 50.11
CA ASP A 57 21.13 8.21 50.27
C ASP A 57 21.80 9.20 51.23
N PHE A 58 22.38 10.26 50.67
CA PHE A 58 22.82 11.44 51.42
C PHE A 58 22.04 12.67 50.96
N ASP A 59 21.83 13.62 51.88
CA ASP A 59 21.08 14.87 51.64
C ASP A 59 21.52 15.52 50.31
N GLY A 60 20.61 15.57 49.34
CA GLY A 60 20.80 16.18 48.02
C GLY A 60 21.09 15.23 46.85
N ASN A 61 21.10 13.91 47.04
CA ASN A 61 21.37 12.93 45.96
C ASN A 61 20.15 12.07 45.56
N TYR A 62 19.12 12.00 46.40
CA TYR A 62 17.85 11.33 46.10
C TYR A 62 16.73 12.37 46.25
N GLU A 63 15.87 12.46 45.24
CA GLU A 63 14.70 13.33 45.24
C GLU A 63 13.48 12.46 45.39
N ASN A 64 12.66 12.74 46.41
CA ASN A 64 11.43 11.98 46.61
C ASN A 64 10.53 12.12 45.38
N PRO A 65 10.05 11.02 44.79
CA PRO A 65 9.17 11.06 43.64
C PRO A 65 7.91 11.89 43.89
N GLU A 66 7.51 12.67 42.88
CA GLU A 66 6.23 13.37 42.87
C GLU A 66 5.05 12.40 42.77
N LEU A 67 5.25 11.32 42.00
CA LEU A 67 4.31 10.23 41.77
C LEU A 67 4.67 9.02 42.63
N THR A 68 3.72 8.11 42.81
CA THR A 68 3.97 6.83 43.48
C THR A 68 4.52 5.84 42.45
N ILE A 69 5.84 5.71 42.35
CA ILE A 69 6.48 4.82 41.37
C ILE A 69 6.24 3.35 41.77
N ASP A 70 5.12 2.80 41.30
CA ASP A 70 4.66 1.43 41.59
C ASP A 70 4.41 0.61 40.31
N GLY A 71 4.57 1.23 39.14
CA GLY A 71 4.42 0.58 37.85
C GLY A 71 2.97 0.54 37.36
N LEU A 72 1.98 0.97 38.15
CA LEU A 72 0.55 0.85 37.82
C LEU A 72 -0.03 2.08 37.13
N GLY A 73 0.68 3.21 37.12
CA GLY A 73 0.22 4.43 36.45
C GLY A 73 -1.12 4.96 36.99
N ASN A 74 -1.41 4.71 38.27
CA ASN A 74 -2.72 4.98 38.88
C ASN A 74 -2.81 6.34 39.60
N ASP A 75 -1.70 7.09 39.67
CA ASP A 75 -1.68 8.45 40.20
C ASP A 75 -2.60 9.39 39.39
N GLU A 76 -3.15 10.42 40.05
CA GLU A 76 -4.08 11.38 39.42
C GLU A 76 -3.47 12.09 38.19
N GLN A 77 -2.16 12.30 38.18
CA GLN A 77 -1.42 12.98 37.12
C GLN A 77 -1.47 12.21 35.79
N TRP A 78 -1.60 10.88 35.81
CA TRP A 78 -1.66 10.05 34.60
C TRP A 78 -2.99 10.15 33.84
N LYS A 79 -4.04 10.68 34.48
CA LYS A 79 -5.39 10.84 33.86
C LYS A 79 -5.40 11.88 32.73
N ASP A 80 -4.66 12.96 32.93
CA ASP A 80 -4.56 14.08 31.98
C ASP A 80 -3.21 14.09 31.24
N ALA A 81 -2.36 13.08 31.46
CA ALA A 81 -1.04 12.97 30.84
C ALA A 81 -1.14 12.71 29.34
N THR A 82 -0.24 13.33 28.58
CA THR A 82 -0.19 13.21 27.12
C THR A 82 0.25 11.81 26.73
N THR A 83 -0.59 11.09 25.96
CA THR A 83 -0.14 9.92 25.21
C THR A 83 0.72 10.38 24.04
N LEU A 84 2.03 10.09 24.09
CA LEU A 84 2.98 10.49 23.06
C LEU A 84 2.83 9.65 21.80
N THR A 85 2.74 8.33 21.96
CA THR A 85 2.69 7.40 20.83
C THR A 85 2.24 6.01 21.29
N THR A 86 1.81 5.21 20.32
CA THR A 86 1.73 3.74 20.44
C THR A 86 2.60 3.13 19.34
N TYR A 87 3.48 2.20 19.70
CA TYR A 87 4.39 1.49 18.78
C TYR A 87 4.50 0.01 19.16
N GLY A 88 5.33 -0.78 18.47
CA GLY A 88 5.38 -2.24 18.66
C GLY A 88 4.58 -2.98 17.58
N ASN A 89 4.23 -4.23 17.84
CA ASN A 89 3.42 -5.05 16.93
C ASN A 89 1.94 -4.64 16.94
N THR A 90 1.61 -3.51 16.32
CA THR A 90 0.22 -3.01 16.33
C THR A 90 -0.78 -3.88 15.54
N ALA A 91 -0.29 -4.82 14.72
CA ALA A 91 -1.12 -5.76 13.98
C ALA A 91 -1.67 -6.85 14.91
N GLY A 92 -2.95 -6.73 15.28
CA GLY A 92 -3.62 -7.68 16.19
C GLY A 92 -3.62 -7.25 17.66
N GLY A 93 -3.03 -6.09 18.00
CA GLY A 93 -3.08 -5.49 19.34
C GLY A 93 -2.27 -6.20 20.43
N LYS A 94 -1.47 -7.21 20.06
CA LYS A 94 -0.50 -7.89 20.94
C LYS A 94 0.88 -7.24 20.78
N ASP A 95 1.68 -7.21 21.83
CA ASP A 95 3.06 -6.69 21.84
C ASP A 95 3.16 -5.22 21.43
N ALA A 96 2.15 -4.41 21.78
CA ALA A 96 2.09 -2.98 21.53
C ALA A 96 2.39 -2.19 22.81
N VAL A 97 3.22 -1.16 22.70
CA VAL A 97 3.59 -0.24 23.78
C VAL A 97 2.89 1.10 23.59
N THR A 98 2.08 1.51 24.58
CA THR A 98 1.58 2.88 24.68
C THR A 98 2.48 3.66 25.64
N VAL A 99 2.94 4.82 25.20
CA VAL A 99 3.83 5.69 25.99
C VAL A 99 3.07 6.95 26.41
N ARG A 100 3.04 7.24 27.70
CA ARG A 100 2.59 8.52 28.24
C ARG A 100 3.75 9.25 28.91
N VAL A 101 3.70 10.56 28.86
CA VAL A 101 4.68 11.42 29.54
C VAL A 101 3.97 12.37 30.49
N TYR A 102 4.62 12.62 31.62
CA TYR A 102 4.27 13.69 32.54
C TYR A 102 5.53 14.48 32.92
N ARG A 103 5.54 15.77 32.59
CA ARG A 103 6.64 16.68 32.90
C ARG A 103 6.42 17.34 34.27
N GLY A 104 6.89 16.67 35.32
CA GLY A 104 6.72 17.09 36.72
C GLY A 104 7.61 18.27 37.13
N GLU A 105 7.55 18.66 38.40
CA GLU A 105 8.28 19.85 38.89
C GLU A 105 9.81 19.68 38.90
N SER A 106 10.30 18.45 39.13
CA SER A 106 11.74 18.17 39.23
C SER A 106 12.21 16.91 38.49
N ALA A 107 11.30 16.19 37.84
CA ALA A 107 11.62 15.00 37.07
C ALA A 107 10.71 14.84 35.85
N LEU A 108 11.23 14.14 34.85
CA LEU A 108 10.47 13.65 33.71
C LEU A 108 9.94 12.25 34.05
N PHE A 109 8.65 12.04 33.85
CA PHE A 109 8.00 10.75 34.12
C PHE A 109 7.51 10.12 32.82
N PHE A 110 7.77 8.83 32.66
CA PHE A 110 7.23 8.01 31.57
C PHE A 110 6.42 6.85 32.13
N LEU A 111 5.28 6.57 31.50
CA LEU A 111 4.52 5.35 31.71
C LEU A 111 4.49 4.58 30.39
N PHE A 112 5.04 3.37 30.42
CA PHE A 112 4.98 2.42 29.33
C PHE A 112 3.93 1.36 29.68
N GLU A 113 2.88 1.25 28.87
CA GLU A 113 1.86 0.22 28.99
C GLU A 113 2.04 -0.75 27.82
N VAL A 114 2.53 -1.96 28.11
CA VAL A 114 2.82 -2.98 27.10
C VAL A 114 1.74 -4.05 27.17
N SER A 115 1.00 -4.24 26.08
CA SER A 115 0.15 -5.42 25.92
C SER A 115 1.03 -6.55 25.42
N ASP A 116 1.09 -7.68 26.12
CA ASP A 116 1.95 -8.82 25.77
C ASP A 116 1.33 -10.09 26.33
N SER A 117 1.13 -11.10 25.48
CA SER A 117 0.51 -12.36 25.90
C SER A 117 1.52 -13.38 26.42
N VAL A 118 2.83 -13.11 26.44
CA VAL A 118 3.85 -14.08 26.86
C VAL A 118 4.97 -13.34 27.60
N LEU A 119 4.91 -13.31 28.94
CA LEU A 119 5.86 -12.53 29.74
C LEU A 119 7.14 -13.32 30.04
N LEU A 120 8.16 -13.18 29.19
CA LEU A 120 9.43 -13.88 29.30
C LEU A 120 10.63 -12.94 29.49
N THR A 121 11.53 -13.31 30.38
CA THR A 121 12.80 -12.61 30.58
C THR A 121 14.00 -13.49 30.26
N GLN A 122 15.16 -12.88 30.09
CA GLN A 122 16.43 -13.54 29.99
C GLN A 122 17.40 -12.99 31.05
N GLY A 123 18.01 -13.90 31.81
CA GLY A 123 18.99 -13.54 32.84
C GLY A 123 18.38 -12.90 34.08
N VAL A 124 19.25 -12.51 35.01
CA VAL A 124 18.86 -11.93 36.32
C VAL A 124 19.79 -10.77 36.73
N THR A 125 20.55 -10.25 35.76
CA THR A 125 21.65 -9.31 35.94
C THR A 125 21.29 -7.95 35.34
N ASN A 126 21.89 -6.87 35.86
CA ASN A 126 21.80 -5.52 35.31
C ASN A 126 22.83 -5.35 34.18
N ASP A 127 22.59 -6.00 33.04
CA ASP A 127 23.50 -6.01 31.88
C ASP A 127 22.74 -6.27 30.55
N ASP A 128 23.47 -6.65 29.49
CA ASP A 128 22.94 -6.99 28.17
C ASP A 128 21.87 -8.11 28.21
N ALA A 129 21.66 -8.82 29.32
CA ALA A 129 20.57 -9.78 29.43
C ALA A 129 19.18 -9.12 29.30
N VAL A 130 19.06 -7.85 29.70
CA VAL A 130 17.82 -7.07 29.61
C VAL A 130 17.34 -6.95 28.16
N THR A 131 18.24 -6.82 27.19
CA THR A 131 17.89 -6.65 25.75
C THR A 131 17.52 -7.94 25.04
N HIS A 132 17.39 -9.04 25.78
CA HIS A 132 17.03 -10.37 25.26
C HIS A 132 15.79 -10.95 25.96
N GLY A 133 15.10 -10.13 26.74
CA GLY A 133 13.82 -10.42 27.40
C GLY A 133 12.85 -9.26 27.21
N ASP A 134 11.60 -9.45 27.60
CA ASP A 134 10.62 -8.37 27.46
C ASP A 134 11.13 -7.16 28.21
N SER A 135 11.23 -6.06 27.47
CA SER A 135 11.81 -4.85 27.95
C SER A 135 11.37 -3.67 27.11
N ILE A 136 11.36 -2.51 27.76
CA ILE A 136 11.24 -1.23 27.07
C ILE A 136 12.60 -0.55 27.04
N GLU A 137 12.84 0.18 25.96
CA GLU A 137 14.06 0.93 25.71
C GLU A 137 13.69 2.40 25.48
N LEU A 138 14.29 3.27 26.29
CA LEU A 138 14.16 4.72 26.19
C LEU A 138 15.51 5.32 25.85
N TYR A 139 15.53 6.15 24.82
CA TYR A 139 16.73 6.87 24.38
C TYR A 139 16.48 8.37 24.47
N LEU A 140 17.43 9.09 25.03
CA LEU A 140 17.34 10.53 25.27
C LEU A 140 18.57 11.21 24.67
N ASP A 141 18.36 12.28 23.91
CA ASP A 141 19.36 13.29 23.56
C ASP A 141 19.00 14.56 24.34
N THR A 142 19.78 14.88 25.38
CA THR A 142 19.36 15.92 26.31
C THR A 142 19.70 17.35 25.87
N LEU A 143 20.61 17.54 24.92
CA LEU A 143 20.86 18.85 24.31
C LEU A 143 20.06 19.07 23.03
N ALA A 144 19.37 18.04 22.54
CA ALA A 144 18.68 18.03 21.26
C ALA A 144 19.61 18.44 20.10
N ASP A 145 20.89 18.09 20.17
CA ASP A 145 21.90 18.48 19.17
C ASP A 145 22.16 17.40 18.09
N GLY A 146 21.57 16.21 18.27
CA GLY A 146 21.58 15.13 17.30
C GLY A 146 22.91 14.41 17.25
N GLY A 147 23.33 14.01 16.05
CA GLY A 147 24.57 13.28 15.80
C GLY A 147 24.35 11.90 15.21
N ARG A 148 25.35 11.46 14.45
CA ARG A 148 25.37 10.14 13.81
C ARG A 148 25.65 8.99 14.78
N THR A 149 26.13 9.31 15.97
CA THR A 149 26.47 8.35 17.03
C THR A 149 26.21 8.96 18.41
N PRO A 150 25.97 8.14 19.45
CA PRO A 150 25.73 8.63 20.82
C PRO A 150 26.87 9.51 21.38
N GLN A 151 26.49 10.70 21.82
CA GLN A 151 27.28 11.78 22.43
C GLN A 151 27.22 11.73 23.96
N SER A 152 28.00 12.59 24.64
CA SER A 152 28.13 12.55 26.10
C SER A 152 26.86 12.90 26.88
N ASP A 153 25.91 13.51 26.22
CA ASP A 153 24.61 13.96 26.71
C ASP A 153 23.47 13.03 26.24
N ASP A 154 23.80 12.00 25.46
CA ASP A 154 22.85 10.96 25.09
C ASP A 154 22.79 9.87 26.17
N TYR A 155 21.59 9.39 26.45
CA TYR A 155 21.32 8.34 27.43
C TYR A 155 20.47 7.23 26.81
N GLN A 156 20.81 5.99 27.16
CA GLN A 156 20.02 4.82 26.83
C GLN A 156 19.59 4.16 28.15
N ILE A 157 18.30 3.89 28.29
CA ILE A 157 17.69 3.32 29.49
C ILE A 157 16.83 2.14 29.06
N ASN A 158 17.31 0.94 29.32
CA ASN A 158 16.57 -0.31 29.09
C ASN A 158 16.07 -0.84 30.43
N LEU A 159 14.77 -1.13 30.49
CA LEU A 159 14.09 -1.63 31.68
C LEU A 159 13.40 -2.95 31.35
N GLY A 160 13.89 -4.04 31.93
CA GLY A 160 13.34 -5.38 31.70
C GLY A 160 12.23 -5.72 32.69
N ILE A 161 11.31 -6.60 32.26
CA ILE A 161 10.12 -6.99 33.06
C ILE A 161 10.44 -7.62 34.43
N HIS A 162 11.68 -8.06 34.62
CA HIS A 162 12.21 -8.66 35.83
C HIS A 162 12.83 -7.64 36.81
N GLY A 163 12.62 -6.34 36.57
CA GLY A 163 13.12 -5.26 37.43
C GLY A 163 14.65 -5.13 37.39
N LYS A 164 15.27 -5.41 36.24
CA LYS A 164 16.69 -5.17 36.00
C LYS A 164 16.87 -4.16 34.89
N THR A 165 18.00 -3.47 34.93
CA THR A 165 18.29 -2.37 34.02
C THR A 165 19.57 -2.57 33.24
N ARG A 166 19.60 -1.97 32.05
CA ARG A 166 20.83 -1.62 31.35
C ARG A 166 20.76 -0.14 31.02
N ILE A 167 21.51 0.66 31.76
CA ILE A 167 21.55 2.11 31.62
C ILE A 167 22.93 2.57 31.13
N MET A 168 22.92 3.42 30.13
CA MET A 168 24.12 3.83 29.39
C MET A 168 24.09 5.32 29.09
N GLN A 169 25.28 5.88 28.91
CA GLN A 169 25.52 7.25 28.47
C GLN A 169 26.48 7.20 27.30
N GLY A 170 26.23 7.99 26.25
CA GLY A 170 27.13 8.03 25.11
C GLY A 170 28.50 8.61 25.48
N ALA A 171 29.50 8.31 24.66
CA ALA A 171 30.89 8.71 24.88
C ALA A 171 31.55 9.30 23.62
N GLY A 172 30.74 9.81 22.67
CA GLY A 172 31.23 10.36 21.41
C GLY A 172 31.63 9.27 20.42
N GLY A 173 30.76 8.29 20.21
CA GLY A 173 30.94 7.21 19.22
C GLY A 173 30.42 5.83 19.65
N GLN A 174 30.26 5.59 20.95
CA GLN A 174 29.73 4.34 21.52
C GLN A 174 28.97 4.60 22.82
N TRP A 175 28.10 3.68 23.21
CA TRP A 175 27.45 3.66 24.52
C TRP A 175 28.41 3.14 25.60
N GLY A 176 28.51 3.87 26.71
CA GLY A 176 29.25 3.48 27.92
C GLY A 176 28.32 3.31 29.12
N SER A 177 28.80 2.67 30.19
CA SER A 177 27.99 2.48 31.40
C SER A 177 27.68 3.81 32.11
N TRP A 178 26.42 3.97 32.53
CA TRP A 178 25.96 5.08 33.35
C TRP A 178 25.45 4.56 34.70
N ASN A 179 25.68 5.28 35.80
CA ASN A 179 25.19 4.92 37.15
C ASN A 179 24.17 5.94 37.65
N GLY A 180 23.32 6.45 36.74
CA GLY A 180 22.29 7.44 37.05
C GLY A 180 21.30 6.96 38.11
N LEU A 181 20.83 7.89 38.95
CA LEU A 181 19.82 7.60 39.96
C LEU A 181 18.42 7.88 39.38
N ILE A 182 17.88 6.91 38.66
CA ILE A 182 16.48 6.90 38.22
C ILE A 182 15.65 6.02 39.17
N ASP A 183 14.36 6.33 39.30
CA ASP A 183 13.41 5.45 39.98
C ASP A 183 12.50 4.82 38.94
N TYR A 184 12.20 3.54 39.07
CA TYR A 184 11.28 2.84 38.19
C TYR A 184 10.73 1.61 38.88
N GLU A 185 9.53 1.21 38.51
CA GLU A 185 8.92 -0.04 38.98
C GLU A 185 8.17 -0.71 37.84
N VAL A 186 8.15 -2.05 37.86
CA VAL A 186 7.47 -2.86 36.85
C VAL A 186 6.28 -3.56 37.51
N ALA A 187 5.10 -3.35 36.94
CA ALA A 187 3.91 -4.10 37.30
C ALA A 187 3.62 -5.15 36.21
N LEU A 188 3.59 -6.42 36.60
CA LEU A 188 3.23 -7.51 35.70
C LEU A 188 1.71 -7.71 35.75
N ASN A 189 1.10 -7.86 34.57
CA ASN A 189 -0.27 -8.32 34.42
C ASN A 189 -0.27 -9.74 33.84
N GLY A 190 0.39 -10.63 34.58
CA GLY A 190 0.67 -12.02 34.21
C GLY A 190 1.71 -12.67 35.11
N THR A 191 2.22 -13.83 34.69
CA THR A 191 3.20 -14.65 35.42
C THR A 191 4.51 -14.73 34.64
N LEU A 192 5.54 -14.08 35.19
CA LEU A 192 6.88 -14.10 34.59
C LEU A 192 7.43 -15.53 34.37
N ASN A 193 7.82 -15.82 33.12
CA ASN A 193 8.51 -17.04 32.65
C ASN A 193 7.72 -18.36 32.69
N ASP A 194 6.39 -18.36 32.66
CA ASP A 194 5.63 -19.61 32.50
C ASP A 194 5.28 -19.94 31.04
N GLY A 195 5.33 -18.94 30.16
CA GLY A 195 5.03 -19.09 28.73
C GLY A 195 3.55 -19.36 28.45
N ASP A 196 2.67 -19.03 29.40
CA ASP A 196 1.23 -19.27 29.32
C ASP A 196 0.46 -18.04 28.81
N GLU A 197 0.05 -18.11 27.56
CA GLU A 197 -0.76 -17.06 26.90
C GLU A 197 -2.11 -16.81 27.56
N ALA A 198 -2.60 -17.72 28.40
CA ALA A 198 -3.91 -17.58 29.03
C ALA A 198 -3.91 -16.67 30.26
N THR A 199 -2.75 -16.45 30.89
CA THR A 199 -2.63 -15.68 32.14
C THR A 199 -1.93 -14.35 31.98
N ASP A 200 -1.27 -14.15 30.85
CA ASP A 200 -0.43 -13.00 30.56
C ASP A 200 -1.17 -12.04 29.64
N THR A 201 -1.26 -10.78 30.05
CA THR A 201 -1.93 -9.73 29.27
C THR A 201 -1.04 -8.50 29.07
N GLY A 202 0.12 -8.46 29.72
CA GLY A 202 1.10 -7.43 29.52
C GLY A 202 1.85 -7.06 30.79
N TYR A 203 2.55 -5.94 30.71
CA TYR A 203 3.23 -5.33 31.83
C TYR A 203 3.25 -3.81 31.66
N SER A 204 3.43 -3.10 32.76
CA SER A 204 3.62 -1.66 32.74
C SER A 204 4.90 -1.28 33.47
N VAL A 205 5.58 -0.26 32.96
CA VAL A 205 6.80 0.29 33.53
C VAL A 205 6.58 1.77 33.78
N GLU A 206 6.65 2.16 35.04
CA GLU A 206 6.60 3.56 35.45
C GLU A 206 8.00 4.03 35.78
N VAL A 207 8.43 5.15 35.20
CA VAL A 207 9.81 5.64 35.25
C VAL A 207 9.82 7.09 35.68
N MET A 208 10.69 7.42 36.63
CA MET A 208 11.05 8.77 37.04
C MET A 208 12.52 9.04 36.73
N ILE A 209 12.77 10.09 35.97
CA ILE A 209 14.11 10.57 35.62
C ILE A 209 14.28 11.99 36.17
N PRO A 210 14.99 12.19 37.31
CA PRO A 210 15.23 13.52 37.84
C PRO A 210 16.03 14.38 36.85
N TYR A 211 15.61 15.63 36.63
CA TYR A 211 16.24 16.52 35.64
C TYR A 211 17.74 16.69 35.89
N ALA A 212 18.14 16.77 37.17
CA ALA A 212 19.53 16.91 37.57
C ALA A 212 20.42 15.71 37.21
N GLN A 213 19.85 14.51 37.02
CA GLN A 213 20.61 13.30 36.66
C GLN A 213 21.02 13.28 35.19
N ILE A 214 20.18 13.87 34.33
CA ILE A 214 20.38 13.94 32.89
C ILE A 214 20.74 15.37 32.40
N MET A 215 21.04 16.26 33.36
CA MET A 215 21.54 17.62 33.16
C MET A 215 20.61 18.55 32.35
N ILE A 216 19.30 18.41 32.51
CA ILE A 216 18.30 19.31 31.91
C ILE A 216 17.60 20.17 32.96
N GLU A 217 16.90 21.21 32.50
CA GLU A 217 15.87 21.94 33.24
C GLU A 217 14.47 21.49 32.78
N LYS A 218 13.44 21.83 33.57
CA LYS A 218 12.05 21.44 33.31
C LYS A 218 11.57 21.83 31.91
N ASP A 219 11.99 22.97 31.36
CA ASP A 219 11.47 23.49 30.08
C ASP A 219 12.37 23.15 28.88
N ASP A 220 13.44 22.36 29.07
CA ASP A 220 14.34 21.99 27.99
C ASP A 220 13.66 21.04 26.99
N THR A 221 13.96 21.24 25.71
CA THR A 221 13.60 20.34 24.61
C THR A 221 14.65 19.26 24.51
N ILE A 222 14.21 18.00 24.44
CA ILE A 222 15.10 16.83 24.35
C ILE A 222 14.72 15.98 23.13
N GLY A 223 15.68 15.29 22.54
CA GLY A 223 15.40 14.23 21.57
C GLY A 223 15.00 12.93 22.28
N ILE A 224 14.00 12.23 21.76
CA ILE A 224 13.57 10.93 22.27
C ILE A 224 13.48 9.90 21.13
N ALA A 225 13.78 8.64 21.47
CA ALA A 225 13.45 7.48 20.68
C ALA A 225 13.06 6.31 21.59
N PHE A 226 12.30 5.36 21.05
CA PHE A 226 11.80 4.20 21.79
C PHE A 226 12.07 2.89 21.05
N GLY A 227 12.27 1.83 21.82
CA GLY A 227 12.36 0.45 21.37
C GLY A 227 11.67 -0.50 22.34
N GLN A 228 11.22 -1.63 21.84
CA GLN A 228 10.65 -2.73 22.61
C GLN A 228 11.34 -4.02 22.20
N VAL A 229 11.72 -4.83 23.18
CA VAL A 229 12.08 -6.22 22.95
C VAL A 229 10.92 -7.07 23.43
N ASP A 230 10.48 -7.99 22.59
CA ASP A 230 9.47 -9.02 22.87
C ASP A 230 10.15 -10.39 22.78
N LYS A 231 10.17 -11.14 23.86
CA LYS A 231 10.74 -12.48 23.92
C LYS A 231 9.64 -13.51 23.69
N VAL A 232 9.67 -14.12 22.51
CA VAL A 232 8.78 -15.21 22.15
C VAL A 232 9.22 -16.55 22.74
N ARG A 233 8.28 -17.52 22.82
CA ARG A 233 8.65 -18.90 23.14
C ARG A 233 9.54 -19.47 22.04
N THR A 234 10.44 -20.37 22.43
CA THR A 234 11.39 -20.98 21.49
C THR A 234 10.71 -21.75 20.35
N GLU A 235 9.49 -22.25 20.57
CA GLU A 235 8.68 -22.97 19.58
C GLU A 235 7.88 -22.05 18.63
N ASP A 236 7.63 -20.80 19.03
CA ASP A 236 6.97 -19.79 18.21
C ASP A 236 7.96 -18.97 17.38
N ALA A 237 9.24 -19.03 17.75
CA ALA A 237 10.31 -18.43 16.97
C ALA A 237 10.44 -19.10 15.60
N ALA A 238 10.50 -18.30 14.53
CA ALA A 238 10.69 -18.80 13.18
C ALA A 238 11.96 -19.68 13.08
N THR A 239 11.84 -20.88 12.50
CA THR A 239 12.97 -21.81 12.31
C THR A 239 14.10 -21.14 11.55
N GLY A 240 15.22 -20.88 12.22
CA GLY A 240 16.42 -20.29 11.62
C GLY A 240 16.69 -18.81 11.96
N SER A 241 15.94 -18.19 12.87
CA SER A 241 16.24 -16.83 13.36
C SER A 241 17.71 -16.73 13.86
N LEU A 242 18.47 -15.79 13.28
CA LEU A 242 19.88 -15.55 13.60
C LEU A 242 20.08 -14.88 14.96
N GLU A 243 19.03 -14.25 15.51
CA GLU A 243 19.14 -13.43 16.72
C GLU A 243 18.69 -14.15 18.00
N GLY A 244 17.89 -15.21 17.91
CA GLY A 244 17.32 -15.90 19.08
C GLY A 244 15.80 -15.76 19.14
N PRO A 245 15.12 -16.31 20.16
CA PRO A 245 13.67 -16.26 20.29
C PRO A 245 13.22 -14.91 20.89
N TRP A 246 13.51 -13.80 20.22
CA TRP A 246 12.99 -12.48 20.56
C TRP A 246 12.91 -11.59 19.32
N ASN A 247 11.95 -10.68 19.32
CA ASN A 247 11.72 -9.66 18.31
C ASN A 247 12.08 -8.29 18.90
N TRP A 248 12.63 -7.40 18.07
CA TRP A 248 12.83 -6.01 18.43
C TRP A 248 11.93 -5.12 17.57
N TYR A 249 11.15 -4.26 18.23
CA TYR A 249 10.25 -3.31 17.58
C TYR A 249 10.68 -1.88 17.86
N GLY A 250 11.02 -1.14 16.80
CA GLY A 250 11.37 0.27 16.87
C GLY A 250 10.16 1.20 16.71
N TRP A 251 10.29 2.41 17.24
CA TRP A 251 9.28 3.46 17.01
C TRP A 251 9.32 4.01 15.58
N THR A 252 8.14 4.22 14.98
CA THR A 252 7.97 4.90 13.69
C THR A 252 7.20 6.20 13.90
N TYR A 253 7.74 7.32 13.41
CA TYR A 253 7.12 8.64 13.49
C TYR A 253 6.73 9.12 12.09
N LYS A 254 5.44 9.42 11.86
CA LYS A 254 4.90 9.87 10.56
C LYS A 254 5.29 8.99 9.36
N GLY A 255 5.40 7.67 9.57
CA GLY A 255 5.77 6.69 8.54
C GLY A 255 7.27 6.50 8.34
N THR A 256 8.13 7.21 9.10
CA THR A 256 9.58 7.03 9.08
C THR A 256 10.04 6.35 10.36
N ALA A 257 10.76 5.23 10.23
CA ALA A 257 11.36 4.54 11.37
C ALA A 257 12.40 5.44 12.05
N VAL A 258 12.34 5.54 13.36
CA VAL A 258 13.28 6.31 14.18
C VAL A 258 14.34 5.34 14.69
N ASN A 259 15.55 5.39 14.15
CA ASN A 259 16.64 4.52 14.58
C ASN A 259 17.19 5.01 15.94
N PRO A 260 17.00 4.26 17.04
CA PRO A 260 17.46 4.70 18.35
C PRO A 260 19.00 4.68 18.50
N GLN A 261 19.74 4.16 17.53
CA GLN A 261 21.21 4.22 17.52
C GLN A 261 21.77 5.47 16.80
N VAL A 262 20.90 6.30 16.21
CA VAL A 262 21.27 7.49 15.44
C VAL A 262 20.52 8.71 16.01
N PRO A 263 21.13 9.46 16.95
CA PRO A 263 20.51 10.66 17.57
C PRO A 263 19.95 11.70 16.59
N ASP A 264 20.51 11.82 15.38
CA ASP A 264 19.98 12.64 14.27
C ASP A 264 18.54 12.27 13.88
N GLN A 265 18.06 11.08 14.21
CA GLN A 265 16.70 10.63 13.92
C GLN A 265 15.73 10.81 15.09
N TYR A 266 16.24 11.13 16.29
CA TYR A 266 15.38 11.26 17.48
C TYR A 266 14.37 12.40 17.29
N ILE A 267 13.16 12.17 17.79
CA ILE A 267 12.06 13.13 17.70
C ILE A 267 12.15 14.08 18.88
N LEU A 268 12.01 15.38 18.62
CA LEU A 268 12.11 16.39 19.66
C LEU A 268 10.83 16.43 20.49
N LEU A 269 10.96 16.26 21.80
CA LEU A 269 9.92 16.46 22.81
C LEU A 269 10.14 17.82 23.49
N ASP A 270 9.24 18.76 23.22
CA ASP A 270 9.32 20.10 23.81
C ASP A 270 8.67 20.19 25.21
N LYS A 271 8.66 21.40 25.77
CA LYS A 271 8.10 21.70 27.10
C LYS A 271 6.58 21.54 27.21
N ASP A 272 5.88 21.53 26.08
CA ASP A 272 4.42 21.39 26.00
C ASP A 272 4.04 19.94 25.59
N ASP A 273 4.98 19.01 25.73
CA ASP A 273 4.89 17.59 25.36
C ASP A 273 4.51 17.36 23.89
N THR A 274 4.89 18.31 23.01
CA THR A 274 4.67 18.21 21.57
C THR A 274 5.86 17.55 20.89
N LEU A 275 5.57 16.67 19.93
CA LEU A 275 6.56 15.96 19.12
C LEU A 275 6.80 16.67 17.78
N VAL A 276 8.06 16.94 17.45
CA VAL A 276 8.48 17.56 16.19
C VAL A 276 9.73 16.85 15.67
N SER A 277 9.77 16.50 14.37
CA SER A 277 11.02 15.97 13.81
C SER A 277 12.05 17.09 13.69
N ARG A 278 13.35 16.77 13.73
CA ARG A 278 14.42 17.78 13.60
C ARG A 278 14.33 18.58 12.29
N ASP A 279 13.84 17.96 11.21
CA ASP A 279 13.63 18.65 9.93
C ASP A 279 12.43 19.60 9.95
N GLU A 280 11.38 19.28 10.73
CA GLU A 280 10.19 20.13 10.92
C GLU A 280 10.43 21.30 11.89
N GLN A 281 11.51 21.24 12.68
CA GLN A 281 11.84 22.31 13.63
C GLN A 281 12.01 23.64 12.89
N VAL A 282 11.29 24.66 13.35
CA VAL A 282 11.44 26.03 12.83
C VAL A 282 12.79 26.59 13.26
N LYS A 283 13.63 26.93 12.30
CA LYS A 283 14.95 27.53 12.54
C LYS A 283 14.91 29.04 12.45
N ALA A 284 15.73 29.70 13.26
CA ALA A 284 15.84 31.15 13.19
C ALA A 284 16.53 31.57 11.87
N PRO A 285 16.10 32.69 11.24
CA PRO A 285 16.75 33.21 10.04
C PRO A 285 18.25 33.44 10.26
N ALA A 286 19.08 32.92 9.34
CA ALA A 286 20.52 33.00 9.43
C ALA A 286 21.09 34.11 8.51
N ASP A 287 22.25 34.64 8.87
CA ASP A 287 23.00 35.55 8.02
C ASP A 287 23.97 34.75 7.12
N LEU A 288 24.18 35.21 5.89
CA LEU A 288 25.26 34.73 5.03
C LEU A 288 26.35 35.80 4.94
N ALA A 289 27.57 35.47 5.34
CA ALA A 289 28.70 36.40 5.33
C ALA A 289 29.96 35.77 4.73
N GLY A 290 30.93 36.60 4.41
CA GLY A 290 32.22 36.13 3.91
C GLY A 290 33.11 37.25 3.41
N ILE A 291 34.28 36.88 2.93
CA ILE A 291 35.25 37.80 2.33
C ILE A 291 35.33 37.53 0.83
N VAL A 292 35.15 38.59 0.04
CA VAL A 292 35.44 38.56 -1.39
C VAL A 292 36.90 38.97 -1.63
N LYS A 293 37.68 38.09 -2.24
CA LYS A 293 39.09 38.30 -2.61
C LYS A 293 39.26 38.13 -4.11
N ASP A 294 40.35 38.66 -4.67
CA ASP A 294 40.77 38.31 -6.03
C ASP A 294 41.66 37.07 -6.05
N THR A 295 42.07 36.63 -7.25
CA THR A 295 42.94 35.46 -7.46
C THR A 295 44.32 35.59 -6.81
N ASP A 296 44.78 36.81 -6.50
CA ASP A 296 46.02 37.06 -5.75
C ASP A 296 45.80 37.04 -4.22
N GLY A 297 44.56 36.84 -3.77
CA GLY A 297 44.15 36.85 -2.38
C GLY A 297 43.90 38.25 -1.82
N THR A 298 43.87 39.29 -2.64
CA THR A 298 43.62 40.68 -2.22
C THR A 298 42.12 40.91 -2.01
N PRO A 299 41.67 41.47 -0.88
CA PRO A 299 40.26 41.77 -0.67
C PRO A 299 39.69 42.79 -1.68
N VAL A 300 38.49 42.55 -2.19
CA VAL A 300 37.84 43.39 -3.22
C VAL A 300 36.71 44.22 -2.61
N GLU A 301 36.89 45.54 -2.55
CA GLU A 301 35.90 46.48 -2.00
C GLU A 301 34.77 46.82 -3.00
N GLY A 302 33.54 46.95 -2.50
CA GLY A 302 32.39 47.43 -3.24
C GLY A 302 31.83 46.44 -4.27
N VAL A 303 32.07 45.14 -4.11
CA VAL A 303 31.41 44.05 -4.83
C VAL A 303 29.94 44.01 -4.39
N THR A 304 29.01 43.89 -5.33
CA THR A 304 27.58 43.69 -5.00
C THR A 304 27.29 42.20 -4.90
N VAL A 305 26.99 41.72 -3.69
CA VAL A 305 26.62 40.32 -3.44
C VAL A 305 25.11 40.22 -3.34
N LYS A 306 24.48 39.33 -4.12
CA LYS A 306 23.03 39.15 -4.22
C LYS A 306 22.67 37.69 -4.01
N ALA A 307 21.90 37.38 -2.97
CA ALA A 307 21.26 36.07 -2.79
C ALA A 307 19.83 36.12 -3.34
N GLN A 308 19.44 35.11 -4.10
CA GLN A 308 18.10 34.99 -4.68
C GLN A 308 17.57 33.56 -4.57
N SER A 309 16.31 33.44 -4.16
CA SER A 309 15.50 32.23 -4.16
C SER A 309 14.08 32.62 -4.56
N ASP A 310 13.58 32.15 -5.71
CA ASP A 310 12.33 32.61 -6.33
C ASP A 310 12.24 34.15 -6.43
N GLU A 311 11.20 34.73 -5.82
CA GLU A 311 10.95 36.16 -5.71
C GLU A 311 11.72 36.84 -4.55
N VAL A 312 12.33 36.07 -3.65
CA VAL A 312 13.07 36.59 -2.49
C VAL A 312 14.48 36.98 -2.91
N VAL A 313 14.85 38.24 -2.69
CA VAL A 313 16.16 38.79 -3.05
C VAL A 313 16.75 39.59 -1.89
N LYS A 314 17.99 39.27 -1.49
CA LYS A 314 18.80 40.05 -0.55
C LYS A 314 20.06 40.56 -1.24
N THR A 315 20.55 41.74 -0.87
CA THR A 315 21.73 42.37 -1.49
C THR A 315 22.62 43.07 -0.47
N ALA A 316 23.94 42.95 -0.64
CA ALA A 316 24.96 43.59 0.19
C ALA A 316 26.10 44.16 -0.68
N ARG A 317 26.93 45.02 -0.09
CA ARG A 317 28.18 45.48 -0.71
C ARG A 317 29.37 45.18 0.19
N THR A 318 30.45 44.70 -0.38
CA THR A 318 31.69 44.43 0.38
C THR A 318 32.32 45.73 0.87
N ASP A 319 32.89 45.69 2.07
CA ASP A 319 33.68 46.78 2.64
C ASP A 319 35.15 46.76 2.17
N ALA A 320 35.99 47.65 2.74
CA ALA A 320 37.41 47.75 2.40
C ALA A 320 38.24 46.49 2.76
N ALA A 321 37.72 45.61 3.62
CA ALA A 321 38.31 44.31 3.93
C ALA A 321 37.72 43.19 3.06
N GLY A 322 36.89 43.52 2.06
CA GLY A 322 36.20 42.57 1.20
C GLY A 322 35.00 41.89 1.88
N TYR A 323 34.63 42.27 3.10
CA TYR A 323 33.64 41.57 3.90
C TYR A 323 32.20 41.95 3.51
N TYR A 324 31.32 40.96 3.34
CA TYR A 324 29.88 41.16 3.09
C TYR A 324 29.04 40.41 4.13
N VAL A 325 27.80 40.88 4.33
CA VAL A 325 26.76 40.20 5.13
C VAL A 325 25.41 40.38 4.45
N LEU A 326 24.72 39.28 4.19
CA LEU A 326 23.33 39.20 3.73
C LEU A 326 22.48 38.68 4.89
N ALA A 327 21.73 39.58 5.53
CA ALA A 327 21.03 39.25 6.76
C ALA A 327 19.64 38.64 6.56
N ASP A 328 19.20 37.89 7.58
CA ASP A 328 17.86 37.29 7.70
C ASP A 328 17.45 36.48 6.46
N LEU A 329 18.28 35.51 6.06
CA LEU A 329 17.89 34.53 5.04
C LEU A 329 16.98 33.47 5.67
N ASP A 330 15.85 33.22 4.99
CA ASP A 330 14.90 32.17 5.36
C ASP A 330 15.60 30.80 5.27
N PRO A 331 15.71 30.07 6.39
CA PRO A 331 16.46 28.82 6.44
C PRO A 331 15.74 27.67 5.74
N GLU A 332 14.48 27.85 5.31
CA GLU A 332 13.74 26.85 4.51
C GLU A 332 13.98 26.97 3.00
N ARG A 333 14.98 27.76 2.58
CA ARG A 333 15.25 28.03 1.16
C ARG A 333 16.70 27.77 0.79
N THR A 334 16.90 27.33 -0.45
CA THR A 334 18.21 27.37 -1.11
C THR A 334 18.32 28.64 -1.96
N TYR A 335 19.45 29.35 -1.83
CA TYR A 335 19.71 30.61 -2.54
C TYR A 335 20.85 30.46 -3.53
N THR A 336 20.64 30.94 -4.76
CA THR A 336 21.73 31.25 -5.68
C THR A 336 22.31 32.61 -5.33
N VAL A 337 23.62 32.68 -5.10
CA VAL A 337 24.33 33.88 -4.68
C VAL A 337 25.28 34.33 -5.79
N THR A 338 25.15 35.59 -6.20
CA THR A 338 26.01 36.20 -7.23
C THR A 338 26.82 37.35 -6.64
N ALA A 339 28.12 37.42 -6.95
CA ALA A 339 29.02 38.48 -6.53
C ALA A 339 29.53 39.25 -7.76
N LYS A 340 29.14 40.53 -7.90
CA LYS A 340 29.37 41.32 -9.11
C LYS A 340 30.22 42.56 -8.86
N LYS A 341 31.23 42.77 -9.70
CA LYS A 341 32.09 43.97 -9.69
C LYS A 341 32.61 44.26 -11.08
N GLU A 342 32.47 45.50 -11.54
CA GLU A 342 33.08 45.95 -12.80
C GLU A 342 34.59 45.72 -12.79
N GLY A 343 35.12 45.10 -13.86
CA GLY A 343 36.53 44.72 -13.98
C GLY A 343 36.85 43.29 -13.52
N TYR A 344 35.86 42.53 -13.05
CA TYR A 344 35.99 41.13 -12.64
C TYR A 344 34.96 40.24 -13.34
N LEU A 345 35.24 38.94 -13.44
CA LEU A 345 34.21 37.94 -13.72
C LEU A 345 33.24 37.86 -12.53
N ASP A 346 31.95 37.72 -12.83
CA ASP A 346 30.92 37.56 -11.80
C ASP A 346 31.08 36.19 -11.13
N GLY A 347 31.16 36.17 -9.80
CA GLY A 347 31.19 34.93 -9.02
C GLY A 347 29.77 34.41 -8.78
N ILE A 348 29.61 33.08 -8.75
CA ILE A 348 28.33 32.44 -8.41
C ILE A 348 28.57 31.24 -7.48
N PHE A 349 27.69 31.06 -6.49
CA PHE A 349 27.67 29.88 -5.65
C PHE A 349 26.27 29.69 -5.06
N THR A 350 26.04 28.54 -4.44
CA THR A 350 24.78 28.24 -3.76
C THR A 350 24.97 28.30 -2.25
N CYS A 351 24.01 28.87 -1.53
CA CYS A 351 23.85 28.70 -0.08
C CYS A 351 22.62 27.80 0.13
N THR A 352 22.84 26.59 0.63
CA THR A 352 21.78 25.57 0.70
C THR A 352 20.90 25.77 1.94
N ARG A 353 19.68 25.20 1.87
CA ARG A 353 18.78 25.08 3.02
C ARG A 353 19.49 24.47 4.25
N GLU A 354 20.21 23.38 4.04
CA GLU A 354 20.94 22.67 5.11
C GLU A 354 21.99 23.56 5.78
N GLU A 355 22.78 24.31 5.00
CA GLU A 355 23.78 25.24 5.55
C GLU A 355 23.12 26.33 6.40
N LEU A 356 21.97 26.85 5.96
CA LEU A 356 21.24 27.90 6.69
C LEU A 356 20.57 27.36 7.96
N ARG A 357 19.97 26.16 7.91
CA ARG A 357 19.38 25.50 9.08
C ARG A 357 20.45 25.15 10.12
N ALA A 358 21.61 24.66 9.68
CA ALA A 358 22.74 24.34 10.56
C ALA A 358 23.32 25.57 11.26
N ALA A 359 23.17 26.77 10.69
CA ALA A 359 23.60 28.01 11.33
C ALA A 359 22.66 28.47 12.45
N ASP A 360 21.39 28.06 12.44
CA ASP A 360 20.34 28.34 13.45
C ASP A 360 20.36 29.77 14.03
N GLY A 361 20.06 30.76 13.21
CA GLY A 361 20.13 32.19 13.60
C GLY A 361 21.54 32.78 13.63
N GLY A 362 22.56 31.95 13.39
CA GLY A 362 23.97 32.33 13.28
C GLY A 362 24.36 32.79 11.88
N VAL A 363 25.63 32.57 11.53
CA VAL A 363 26.23 33.06 10.29
C VAL A 363 26.83 31.91 9.48
N VAL A 364 26.34 31.72 8.24
CA VAL A 364 27.00 30.88 7.24
C VAL A 364 28.16 31.66 6.63
N MET A 365 29.38 31.11 6.72
CA MET A 365 30.59 31.75 6.19
C MET A 365 30.97 31.18 4.82
N LYS A 366 30.87 31.99 3.76
CA LYS A 366 31.33 31.66 2.40
C LYS A 366 32.17 32.77 1.77
N ASP A 367 33.48 32.53 1.69
CA ASP A 367 34.38 33.38 0.93
C ASP A 367 34.14 33.22 -0.58
N VAL A 368 34.42 34.28 -1.34
CA VAL A 368 34.30 34.28 -2.81
C VAL A 368 35.62 34.76 -3.41
N THR A 369 36.14 34.04 -4.38
CA THR A 369 37.28 34.49 -5.18
C THR A 369 36.78 35.02 -6.52
N LEU A 370 37.11 36.26 -6.86
CA LEU A 370 36.78 36.86 -8.16
C LEU A 370 38.04 36.95 -9.05
N THR A 371 37.89 36.60 -10.32
CA THR A 371 38.96 36.72 -11.30
C THR A 371 38.94 38.09 -11.97
N ALA A 372 40.05 38.83 -11.87
CA ALA A 372 40.18 40.13 -12.55
C ALA A 372 40.21 39.94 -14.08
N LEU A 373 39.56 40.83 -14.82
CA LEU A 373 39.55 40.81 -16.29
C LEU A 373 40.81 41.42 -16.92
N GLU A 374 41.55 42.23 -16.16
CA GLU A 374 42.77 42.88 -16.65
C GLU A 374 43.88 41.84 -16.85
N GLY A 375 44.31 41.64 -18.10
CA GLY A 375 45.37 40.69 -18.45
C GLY A 375 44.96 39.22 -18.38
N LEU A 376 43.67 38.92 -18.25
CA LEU A 376 43.13 37.57 -18.23
C LEU A 376 43.20 36.93 -19.62
N GLU A 377 43.93 35.82 -19.74
CA GLU A 377 43.87 34.96 -20.92
C GLU A 377 42.63 34.08 -20.82
N THR A 378 41.82 34.06 -21.87
CA THR A 378 40.56 33.31 -21.89
C THR A 378 40.55 32.32 -23.05
N THR A 379 39.73 31.29 -22.95
CA THR A 379 39.47 30.32 -24.01
C THR A 379 37.97 30.21 -24.27
N THR A 380 37.63 29.70 -25.45
CA THR A 380 36.27 29.21 -25.74
C THR A 380 36.26 27.70 -25.58
N LEU A 381 35.45 27.17 -24.66
CA LEU A 381 35.25 25.73 -24.54
C LEU A 381 34.20 25.26 -25.54
N THR A 382 34.52 24.23 -26.31
CA THR A 382 33.59 23.60 -27.26
C THR A 382 33.51 22.10 -27.03
N GLY A 383 32.33 21.52 -27.21
CA GLY A 383 32.11 20.09 -27.01
C GLY A 383 30.69 19.67 -27.37
N THR A 384 30.37 18.40 -27.14
CA THR A 384 29.02 17.84 -27.33
C THR A 384 28.57 17.16 -26.06
N VAL A 385 27.48 17.61 -25.44
CA VAL A 385 26.89 16.92 -24.29
C VAL A 385 26.18 15.65 -24.76
N LYS A 386 26.56 14.50 -24.19
CA LYS A 386 25.97 13.21 -24.51
C LYS A 386 25.64 12.41 -23.27
N ASN A 387 24.53 11.69 -23.36
CA ASN A 387 24.19 10.59 -22.50
C ASN A 387 24.40 9.27 -23.28
N ILE A 388 24.84 8.23 -22.59
CA ILE A 388 25.17 6.96 -23.23
C ILE A 388 23.96 6.30 -23.92
N LEU A 389 22.76 6.42 -23.34
CA LEU A 389 21.53 5.86 -23.87
C LEU A 389 20.87 6.80 -24.87
N ASN A 390 20.72 8.08 -24.51
CA ASN A 390 19.95 9.07 -25.30
C ASN A 390 20.76 9.75 -26.40
N GLY A 391 22.08 9.52 -26.47
CA GLY A 391 22.97 10.21 -27.40
C GLY A 391 23.11 11.68 -27.07
N ALA A 392 23.03 12.56 -28.07
CA ALA A 392 23.26 13.99 -27.88
C ALA A 392 22.11 14.67 -27.11
N VAL A 393 22.44 15.43 -26.07
CA VAL A 393 21.45 16.03 -25.15
C VAL A 393 21.29 17.51 -25.45
N SER A 394 20.09 17.92 -25.82
CA SER A 394 19.75 19.32 -26.12
C SER A 394 19.30 20.08 -24.88
N GLY A 395 19.67 21.36 -24.80
CA GLY A 395 19.23 22.27 -23.73
C GLY A 395 19.90 22.01 -22.38
N ALA A 396 20.89 21.12 -22.31
CA ALA A 396 21.71 20.95 -21.11
C ALA A 396 22.48 22.25 -20.84
N THR A 397 22.60 22.63 -19.57
CA THR A 397 23.37 23.79 -19.13
C THR A 397 24.76 23.36 -18.71
N ILE A 398 25.77 23.95 -19.35
CA ILE A 398 27.18 23.78 -19.02
C ILE A 398 27.61 25.05 -18.30
N SER A 399 27.92 24.97 -17.01
CA SER A 399 28.38 26.10 -16.20
C SER A 399 29.77 25.88 -15.63
N VAL A 400 30.55 26.94 -15.48
CA VAL A 400 31.84 26.89 -14.77
C VAL A 400 31.59 27.01 -13.27
N ASP A 401 32.07 26.05 -12.48
CA ASP A 401 31.90 26.07 -11.03
C ASP A 401 32.53 27.34 -10.41
N GLY A 402 31.80 27.99 -9.51
CA GLY A 402 32.21 29.26 -8.89
C GLY A 402 32.08 30.52 -9.76
N MET A 403 31.78 30.41 -11.06
CA MET A 403 31.74 31.54 -12.00
C MET A 403 30.39 31.65 -12.71
N ALA A 404 29.88 32.86 -12.90
CA ALA A 404 28.65 33.11 -13.65
C ALA A 404 28.90 33.04 -15.19
N LEU A 405 29.51 31.94 -15.63
CA LEU A 405 29.76 31.59 -17.01
C LEU A 405 29.00 30.30 -17.33
N SER A 406 28.09 30.37 -18.29
CA SER A 406 27.31 29.21 -18.71
C SER A 406 26.93 29.26 -20.18
N ALA A 407 26.79 28.09 -20.80
CA ALA A 407 26.24 27.91 -22.13
C ALA A 407 25.13 26.85 -22.09
N GLN A 408 24.32 26.79 -23.15
CA GLN A 408 23.38 25.71 -23.38
C GLN A 408 23.77 24.91 -24.62
N SER A 409 23.54 23.60 -24.58
CA SER A 409 23.74 22.73 -25.74
C SER A 409 22.64 22.91 -26.79
N GLY A 410 23.02 22.82 -28.07
CA GLY A 410 22.13 22.82 -29.24
C GLY A 410 21.34 21.52 -29.40
N GLN A 411 20.57 21.39 -30.48
CA GLN A 411 19.79 20.17 -30.77
C GLN A 411 20.64 18.92 -31.00
N ASP A 412 21.86 19.12 -31.49
CA ASP A 412 22.88 18.09 -31.71
C ASP A 412 23.81 17.90 -30.50
N GLY A 413 23.46 18.47 -29.35
CA GLY A 413 24.24 18.44 -28.12
C GLY A 413 25.47 19.36 -28.12
N ALA A 414 25.80 20.02 -29.24
CA ALA A 414 26.98 20.86 -29.33
C ALA A 414 26.84 22.13 -28.47
N PHE A 415 27.90 22.54 -27.79
CA PHE A 415 27.95 23.81 -27.05
C PHE A 415 29.22 24.60 -27.35
N SER A 416 29.15 25.92 -27.10
CA SER A 416 30.27 26.85 -27.15
C SER A 416 30.16 27.81 -25.98
N LEU A 417 31.12 27.74 -25.05
CA LEU A 417 31.18 28.55 -23.84
C LEU A 417 32.39 29.48 -23.91
N GLU A 418 32.13 30.75 -24.20
CA GLU A 418 33.16 31.79 -24.37
C GLU A 418 33.58 32.41 -23.03
N GLY A 419 34.80 32.96 -22.99
CA GLY A 419 35.27 33.78 -21.87
C GLY A 419 35.71 32.99 -20.64
N VAL A 420 35.96 31.68 -20.78
CA VAL A 420 36.45 30.83 -19.69
C VAL A 420 37.92 31.16 -19.41
N PRO A 421 38.31 31.42 -18.15
CA PRO A 421 39.71 31.66 -17.81
C PRO A 421 40.62 30.47 -18.18
N ALA A 422 41.76 30.75 -18.82
CA ALA A 422 42.78 29.74 -19.16
C ALA A 422 44.05 29.83 -18.28
N SER A 423 44.20 30.92 -17.51
CA SER A 423 45.45 31.24 -16.79
C SER A 423 45.32 31.21 -15.26
N VAL A 424 44.23 30.68 -14.70
CA VAL A 424 43.90 30.81 -13.25
C VAL A 424 43.68 29.48 -12.53
N GLY A 425 44.23 28.39 -13.09
CA GLY A 425 44.10 27.03 -12.54
C GLY A 425 43.15 26.15 -13.34
N ASP A 426 42.89 24.96 -12.80
CA ASP A 426 41.97 23.98 -13.39
C ASP A 426 40.54 24.51 -13.39
N ILE A 427 39.77 24.15 -14.42
CA ILE A 427 38.38 24.56 -14.59
C ILE A 427 37.47 23.36 -14.39
N THR A 428 36.54 23.44 -13.45
CA THR A 428 35.49 22.42 -13.29
C THR A 428 34.20 22.90 -13.91
N LEU A 429 33.67 22.12 -14.84
CA LEU A 429 32.35 22.30 -15.43
C LEU A 429 31.32 21.49 -14.66
N VAL A 430 30.15 22.07 -14.43
CA VAL A 430 28.94 21.39 -13.98
C VAL A 430 27.98 21.32 -15.17
N ILE A 431 27.52 20.12 -15.50
CA ILE A 431 26.63 19.84 -16.61
C ILE A 431 25.30 19.38 -16.04
N SER A 432 24.26 20.19 -16.21
CA SER A 432 22.91 19.91 -15.68
C SER A 432 21.90 19.83 -16.83
N GLY A 433 20.85 19.03 -16.64
CA GLY A 433 19.80 18.86 -17.64
C GLY A 433 18.55 18.26 -17.02
N GLN A 434 17.38 18.66 -17.52
CA GLN A 434 16.11 18.12 -17.02
C GLN A 434 16.04 16.61 -17.27
N GLY A 435 15.79 15.82 -16.22
CA GLY A 435 15.70 14.36 -16.30
C GLY A 435 17.05 13.65 -16.31
N TYR A 436 18.13 14.34 -15.94
CA TYR A 436 19.50 13.80 -15.83
C TYR A 436 20.10 14.15 -14.48
N ASP A 437 21.07 13.35 -14.03
CA ASP A 437 21.93 13.69 -12.89
C ASP A 437 23.00 14.70 -13.33
N ASP A 438 23.33 15.63 -12.43
CA ASP A 438 24.37 16.62 -12.67
C ASP A 438 25.75 15.93 -12.84
N GLY A 439 26.40 16.20 -13.98
CA GLY A 439 27.76 15.75 -14.27
C GLY A 439 28.81 16.79 -13.89
N LYS A 440 30.03 16.34 -13.57
CA LYS A 440 31.20 17.21 -13.41
C LYS A 440 32.33 16.80 -14.34
N LEU A 441 33.00 17.78 -14.93
CA LEU A 441 34.21 17.58 -15.73
C LEU A 441 35.26 18.61 -15.33
N THR A 442 36.40 18.15 -14.83
CA THR A 442 37.55 19.02 -14.54
C THR A 442 38.52 19.00 -15.72
N VAL A 443 38.84 20.18 -16.25
CA VAL A 443 39.81 20.41 -17.32
C VAL A 443 41.06 21.01 -16.69
N ALA A 444 42.19 20.31 -16.81
CA ALA A 444 43.45 20.78 -16.26
C ALA A 444 43.89 22.08 -16.95
N GLN A 445 44.52 22.99 -16.21
CA GLN A 445 44.94 24.29 -16.75
C GLN A 445 45.83 24.14 -17.99
N GLU A 446 46.70 23.13 -18.01
CA GLU A 446 47.64 22.87 -19.09
C GLU A 446 46.98 22.43 -20.40
N ASP A 447 45.73 21.97 -20.35
CA ASP A 447 44.93 21.59 -21.51
C ASP A 447 44.10 22.77 -22.08
N LEU A 448 44.08 23.91 -21.38
CA LEU A 448 43.34 25.10 -21.82
C LEU A 448 44.17 25.91 -22.83
N GLU A 449 43.60 26.10 -24.03
CA GLU A 449 44.20 26.93 -25.06
C GLU A 449 43.93 28.43 -24.80
N ALA A 450 44.90 29.11 -24.21
CA ALA A 450 44.88 30.55 -23.98
C ALA A 450 44.67 31.34 -25.30
N ASP A 451 43.75 32.31 -25.25
CA ASP A 451 43.31 33.15 -26.38
C ASP A 451 42.89 32.36 -27.63
N GLY A 452 42.36 31.16 -27.42
CA GLY A 452 42.00 30.19 -28.47
C GLY A 452 40.69 29.44 -28.19
N THR A 453 40.60 28.20 -28.67
CA THR A 453 39.42 27.34 -28.51
C THR A 453 39.88 25.97 -27.99
N THR A 454 39.43 25.62 -26.80
CA THR A 454 39.69 24.29 -26.23
C THR A 454 38.53 23.35 -26.61
N ALA A 455 38.84 22.27 -27.31
CA ALA A 455 37.85 21.26 -27.72
C ALA A 455 37.84 20.09 -26.73
N LEU A 456 36.73 19.91 -26.03
CA LEU A 456 36.55 18.89 -24.98
C LEU A 456 36.06 17.54 -25.52
N GLY A 457 35.57 17.50 -26.77
CA GLY A 457 34.96 16.30 -27.34
C GLY A 457 33.58 16.03 -26.77
N ASP A 458 33.28 14.77 -26.45
CA ASP A 458 32.01 14.35 -25.85
C ASP A 458 32.08 14.54 -24.32
N VAL A 459 31.07 15.22 -23.76
CA VAL A 459 30.95 15.48 -22.32
C VAL A 459 29.78 14.67 -21.77
N ASN A 460 30.04 13.84 -20.77
CA ASN A 460 29.04 12.95 -20.18
C ASN A 460 27.96 13.72 -19.40
N ILE A 461 26.71 13.31 -19.56
CA ILE A 461 25.62 13.54 -18.61
C ILE A 461 24.87 12.22 -18.40
N SER A 462 24.67 11.82 -17.14
CA SER A 462 24.09 10.50 -16.81
C SER A 462 22.58 10.61 -16.58
N LEU A 463 21.85 9.53 -16.85
CA LEU A 463 20.49 9.40 -16.34
C LEU A 463 20.52 9.29 -14.80
N PRO A 464 19.40 9.58 -14.11
CA PRO A 464 19.30 9.39 -12.66
C PRO A 464 19.82 8.01 -12.24
N ALA A 465 20.62 8.00 -11.19
CA ALA A 465 21.17 6.76 -10.68
C ALA A 465 20.06 5.85 -10.09
N ALA A 466 20.24 4.54 -10.21
CA ALA A 466 19.45 3.58 -9.45
C ALA A 466 19.98 3.43 -8.04
N GLU A 467 19.08 3.29 -7.08
CA GLU A 467 19.40 3.09 -5.67
C GLU A 467 19.40 1.60 -5.32
N THR A 468 20.39 1.16 -4.55
CA THR A 468 20.51 -0.25 -4.16
C THR A 468 19.63 -0.59 -2.96
N GLY A 469 19.20 0.39 -2.17
CA GLY A 469 18.83 0.14 -0.77
C GLY A 469 20.05 -0.12 0.11
N ALA A 470 19.80 -0.31 1.41
CA ALA A 470 20.87 -0.51 2.40
C ALA A 470 21.47 -1.93 2.34
N PHE A 471 22.77 -2.06 2.59
CA PHE A 471 23.47 -3.35 2.73
C PHE A 471 24.69 -3.23 3.65
N GLY A 472 25.11 -4.34 4.26
CA GLY A 472 26.17 -4.28 5.27
C GLY A 472 25.69 -3.54 6.53
N VAL A 473 24.48 -3.86 6.98
CA VAL A 473 23.76 -3.16 8.06
C VAL A 473 24.11 -3.70 9.44
N VAL A 474 24.67 -4.91 9.52
CA VAL A 474 25.11 -5.53 10.79
C VAL A 474 26.11 -4.65 11.53
N ASN A 475 26.08 -4.75 12.86
CA ASN A 475 27.01 -4.05 13.73
C ASN A 475 28.47 -4.32 13.32
N LEU A 476 29.29 -3.26 13.33
CA LEU A 476 30.69 -3.20 12.84
C LEU A 476 30.88 -2.94 11.34
N LEU A 477 29.82 -3.01 10.52
CA LEU A 477 29.86 -2.64 9.10
C LEU A 477 29.34 -1.22 8.88
N ALA A 478 29.51 -0.71 7.65
CA ALA A 478 29.43 0.71 7.37
C ALA A 478 27.99 1.26 7.15
N ASN A 479 26.98 0.38 7.11
CA ASN A 479 25.61 0.70 6.71
C ASN A 479 25.59 1.38 5.33
N ASN A 480 25.89 0.63 4.29
CA ASN A 480 26.15 1.19 2.96
C ASN A 480 24.85 1.41 2.20
N PHE A 481 24.83 2.49 1.43
CA PHE A 481 23.85 2.77 0.40
C PHE A 481 24.57 3.02 -0.93
N GLY A 482 24.07 2.44 -2.02
CA GLY A 482 24.68 2.49 -3.34
C GLY A 482 23.81 3.20 -4.37
N TYR A 483 24.45 3.92 -5.28
CA TYR A 483 23.84 4.59 -6.43
C TYR A 483 24.56 4.17 -7.71
N ILE A 484 23.83 3.69 -8.70
CA ILE A 484 24.38 3.08 -9.91
C ILE A 484 23.97 3.89 -11.13
N SER A 485 24.95 4.35 -11.92
CA SER A 485 24.68 5.07 -13.17
C SER A 485 25.64 4.65 -14.28
N ARG A 486 25.20 4.78 -15.53
CA ARG A 486 26.05 4.58 -16.70
C ARG A 486 26.58 5.91 -17.23
N THR A 487 27.89 5.98 -17.44
CA THR A 487 28.58 7.10 -18.07
C THR A 487 28.96 6.74 -19.52
N LEU A 488 29.58 7.67 -20.26
CA LEU A 488 30.16 7.38 -21.57
C LEU A 488 31.33 6.38 -21.52
N GLU A 489 31.99 6.24 -20.37
CA GLU A 489 33.24 5.47 -20.23
C GLU A 489 33.04 4.13 -19.51
N GLY A 490 32.03 4.03 -18.65
CA GLY A 490 31.79 2.84 -17.86
C GLY A 490 30.58 2.94 -16.95
N VAL A 491 30.50 2.00 -16.00
CA VAL A 491 29.49 2.01 -14.95
C VAL A 491 30.07 2.69 -13.71
N GLU A 492 29.41 3.74 -13.25
CA GLU A 492 29.73 4.44 -12.01
C GLU A 492 28.85 3.91 -10.86
N PHE A 493 29.48 3.53 -9.76
CA PHE A 493 28.83 3.28 -8.49
C PHE A 493 29.28 4.36 -7.51
N ARG A 494 28.33 5.02 -6.86
CA ARG A 494 28.61 5.87 -5.70
C ARG A 494 28.13 5.13 -4.46
N PHE A 495 28.94 5.11 -3.42
CA PHE A 495 28.57 4.52 -2.15
C PHE A 495 28.67 5.58 -1.06
N GLU A 496 27.77 5.49 -0.09
CA GLU A 496 27.87 6.25 1.14
C GLU A 496 27.50 5.36 2.32
N GLY A 497 27.99 5.71 3.49
CA GLY A 497 27.64 5.03 4.72
C GLY A 497 27.80 5.93 5.92
N GLU A 498 26.96 5.70 6.92
CA GLU A 498 26.89 6.53 8.12
C GLU A 498 27.97 6.18 9.13
N ARG A 499 28.51 4.95 9.08
CA ARG A 499 29.53 4.44 10.00
C ARG A 499 30.90 4.41 9.36
N THR A 500 31.94 4.33 10.19
CA THR A 500 33.33 4.24 9.73
C THR A 500 33.52 3.05 8.78
N PHE A 501 33.86 3.36 7.53
CA PHE A 501 34.12 2.33 6.53
C PHE A 501 35.40 1.57 6.84
N ASN A 502 35.27 0.27 6.99
CA ASN A 502 36.34 -0.66 7.31
C ASN A 502 36.22 -1.94 6.47
N GLY A 503 37.34 -2.61 6.23
CA GLY A 503 37.40 -3.76 5.33
C GLY A 503 37.15 -3.41 3.87
N TRP A 504 36.17 -4.06 3.24
CA TRP A 504 35.80 -3.86 1.83
C TRP A 504 34.33 -4.15 1.53
N ILE A 505 33.79 -3.42 0.54
CA ILE A 505 32.54 -3.81 -0.14
C ILE A 505 32.84 -4.94 -1.12
N GLU A 506 31.97 -5.93 -1.19
CA GLU A 506 31.97 -7.00 -2.19
C GLU A 506 30.90 -6.71 -3.24
N LEU A 507 31.35 -6.32 -4.43
CA LEU A 507 30.51 -6.13 -5.60
C LEU A 507 30.62 -7.37 -6.49
N PHE A 508 29.60 -8.22 -6.46
CA PHE A 508 29.47 -9.36 -7.35
C PHE A 508 28.81 -8.91 -8.65
N ILE A 509 29.35 -9.33 -9.79
CA ILE A 509 28.87 -8.97 -11.12
C ILE A 509 28.79 -10.22 -11.97
N ASP A 510 27.64 -10.43 -12.62
CA ASP A 510 27.45 -11.38 -13.73
C ASP A 510 27.24 -10.58 -15.01
N THR A 511 28.11 -10.77 -16.01
CA THR A 511 28.07 -9.96 -17.23
C THR A 511 27.42 -10.64 -18.44
N LYS A 512 27.08 -11.94 -18.36
CA LYS A 512 26.56 -12.71 -19.51
C LYS A 512 25.56 -13.79 -19.10
N GLU A 513 25.97 -15.07 -19.10
CA GLU A 513 25.09 -16.20 -18.83
C GLU A 513 24.91 -16.39 -17.33
N SER A 514 23.70 -16.13 -16.85
CA SER A 514 23.33 -16.36 -15.47
C SER A 514 22.96 -17.82 -15.25
N GLY A 515 23.51 -18.44 -14.20
CA GLY A 515 23.18 -19.81 -13.82
C GLY A 515 22.91 -19.96 -12.33
N ASP A 516 22.56 -21.18 -11.91
CA ASP A 516 22.36 -21.51 -10.49
C ASP A 516 23.67 -21.50 -9.68
N THR A 517 24.82 -21.40 -10.34
CA THR A 517 26.15 -21.31 -9.74
C THR A 517 27.07 -20.39 -10.55
N ARG A 518 27.97 -19.68 -9.88
CA ARG A 518 29.00 -18.85 -10.53
C ARG A 518 29.92 -19.63 -11.49
N GLY A 519 30.27 -18.99 -12.60
CA GLY A 519 31.12 -19.47 -13.67
C GLY A 519 31.97 -18.38 -14.31
N ALA A 520 32.28 -18.52 -15.61
CA ALA A 520 33.31 -17.73 -16.28
C ALA A 520 32.93 -16.26 -16.53
N THR A 521 31.65 -15.92 -16.36
CA THR A 521 31.08 -14.59 -16.60
C THR A 521 30.87 -13.82 -15.30
N ASP A 522 31.26 -14.42 -14.17
CA ASP A 522 31.07 -13.87 -12.84
C ASP A 522 32.40 -13.44 -12.22
N ALA A 523 32.38 -12.30 -11.56
CA ALA A 523 33.47 -11.79 -10.75
C ALA A 523 32.97 -11.16 -9.45
N MET A 524 33.85 -11.10 -8.46
CA MET A 524 33.65 -10.28 -7.27
C MET A 524 34.79 -9.27 -7.16
N TYR A 525 34.45 -7.98 -7.12
CA TYR A 525 35.36 -6.89 -6.81
C TYR A 525 35.31 -6.58 -5.32
N SER A 526 36.46 -6.66 -4.64
CA SER A 526 36.63 -6.16 -3.27
C SER A 526 37.10 -4.71 -3.31
N LEU A 527 36.23 -3.79 -2.92
CA LEU A 527 36.46 -2.35 -2.89
C LEU A 527 36.86 -1.92 -1.48
N LYS A 528 38.15 -1.70 -1.23
CA LYS A 528 38.68 -1.58 0.13
C LYS A 528 38.65 -0.16 0.66
N ALA A 529 38.47 -0.02 1.98
CA ALA A 529 38.50 1.26 2.67
C ALA A 529 39.84 2.02 2.55
N ASP A 530 40.94 1.32 2.23
CA ASP A 530 42.25 1.94 2.00
C ASP A 530 42.44 2.51 0.57
N GLY A 531 41.38 2.48 -0.25
CA GLY A 531 41.40 2.95 -1.63
C GLY A 531 41.95 1.94 -2.64
N THR A 532 42.19 0.68 -2.25
CA THR A 532 42.62 -0.38 -3.19
C THR A 532 41.46 -1.26 -3.66
N VAL A 533 41.61 -1.88 -4.83
CA VAL A 533 40.63 -2.82 -5.41
C VAL A 533 41.30 -4.15 -5.73
N SER A 534 40.61 -5.26 -5.48
CA SER A 534 41.01 -6.60 -5.95
C SER A 534 39.85 -7.34 -6.58
N VAL A 535 40.12 -8.27 -7.50
CA VAL A 535 39.09 -9.06 -8.19
C VAL A 535 39.29 -10.56 -7.95
N THR A 536 38.19 -11.26 -7.68
CA THR A 536 38.11 -12.72 -7.65
C THR A 536 37.33 -13.19 -8.87
N ASN A 537 37.93 -14.08 -9.66
CA ASN A 537 37.35 -14.63 -10.88
C ASN A 537 36.79 -16.03 -10.62
N TYR A 538 35.57 -16.31 -11.07
CA TYR A 538 34.93 -17.63 -10.93
C TYR A 538 35.07 -18.50 -12.19
N GLY A 539 36.18 -18.32 -12.91
CA GLY A 539 36.49 -19.02 -14.17
C GLY A 539 36.82 -18.07 -15.33
N GLY A 540 36.51 -16.77 -15.16
CA GLY A 540 36.79 -15.71 -16.12
C GLY A 540 38.18 -15.07 -15.98
N SER A 541 38.35 -13.94 -16.66
CA SER A 541 39.61 -13.17 -16.71
C SER A 541 39.40 -11.66 -16.50
N PHE A 542 38.48 -11.29 -15.61
CA PHE A 542 38.26 -9.92 -15.16
C PHE A 542 39.51 -9.37 -14.48
N THR A 543 39.77 -8.08 -14.69
CA THR A 543 40.94 -7.35 -14.16
C THR A 543 40.50 -6.14 -13.35
N THR A 544 41.45 -5.50 -12.65
CA THR A 544 41.26 -4.20 -11.99
C THR A 544 41.89 -3.05 -12.79
N GLU A 545 42.31 -3.30 -14.03
CA GLU A 545 42.92 -2.27 -14.87
C GLU A 545 41.86 -1.25 -15.30
N GLY A 546 42.21 0.04 -15.19
CA GLY A 546 41.30 1.14 -15.54
C GLY A 546 40.21 1.46 -14.50
N ILE A 547 40.10 0.69 -13.40
CA ILE A 547 39.14 0.98 -12.34
C ILE A 547 39.60 2.20 -11.53
N GLU A 548 38.69 3.16 -11.35
CA GLU A 548 38.87 4.27 -10.42
C GLU A 548 38.09 3.99 -9.14
N TRP A 549 38.76 4.00 -7.99
CA TRP A 549 38.14 3.84 -6.69
C TRP A 549 38.66 4.89 -5.72
N THR A 550 37.78 5.76 -5.24
CA THR A 550 38.11 6.82 -4.28
C THR A 550 37.19 6.73 -3.07
N VAL A 551 37.76 6.95 -1.88
CA VAL A 551 37.05 6.88 -0.60
C VAL A 551 37.39 8.13 0.21
N SER A 552 36.37 8.81 0.72
CA SER A 552 36.49 10.01 1.55
C SER A 552 35.78 9.78 2.88
N ALA A 553 36.51 9.83 3.99
CA ALA A 553 35.94 9.75 5.33
C ALA A 553 35.25 11.07 5.70
N ILE A 554 34.15 10.98 6.46
CA ILE A 554 33.42 12.13 6.99
C ILE A 554 33.83 12.34 8.46
N ASP A 555 34.10 13.59 8.84
CA ASP A 555 34.47 13.94 10.22
C ASP A 555 33.29 13.65 11.16
N GLY A 556 33.55 13.01 12.31
CA GLY A 556 32.48 12.51 13.20
C GLY A 556 31.88 11.15 12.84
N GLY A 557 32.30 10.52 11.73
CA GLY A 557 31.87 9.17 11.33
C GLY A 557 31.16 9.11 9.97
N GLY A 558 31.42 8.03 9.23
CA GLY A 558 30.84 7.78 7.90
C GLY A 558 31.84 7.95 6.76
N TYR A 559 31.37 7.72 5.53
CA TYR A 559 32.17 7.86 4.31
C TYR A 559 31.31 8.14 3.08
N THR A 560 31.95 8.66 2.04
CA THR A 560 31.49 8.58 0.65
C THR A 560 32.57 7.92 -0.19
N ALA A 561 32.18 7.23 -1.25
CA ALA A 561 33.09 6.62 -2.18
C ALA A 561 32.55 6.62 -3.61
N ARG A 562 33.45 6.63 -4.59
CA ARG A 562 33.13 6.56 -6.01
C ARG A 562 33.95 5.47 -6.66
N LEU A 563 33.25 4.59 -7.39
CA LEU A 563 33.80 3.55 -8.25
C LEU A 563 33.42 3.85 -9.69
N LEU A 564 34.37 3.84 -10.61
CA LEU A 564 34.12 3.77 -12.05
C LEU A 564 34.76 2.51 -12.61
N ILE A 565 33.96 1.62 -13.20
CA ILE A 565 34.45 0.43 -13.91
C ILE A 565 34.23 0.63 -15.42
N PRO A 566 35.29 0.70 -16.23
CA PRO A 566 35.16 0.81 -17.68
C PRO A 566 34.40 -0.36 -18.31
N TYR A 567 33.64 -0.11 -19.38
CA TYR A 567 32.90 -1.18 -20.09
C TYR A 567 33.83 -2.28 -20.62
N GLU A 568 35.01 -1.90 -21.11
CA GLU A 568 36.03 -2.85 -21.57
C GLU A 568 36.52 -3.76 -20.44
N THR A 569 36.65 -3.24 -19.22
CA THR A 569 37.04 -4.01 -18.03
C THR A 569 35.97 -5.03 -17.63
N LEU A 570 34.68 -4.69 -17.83
CA LEU A 570 33.55 -5.61 -17.60
C LEU A 570 33.34 -6.60 -18.76
N GLY A 571 33.87 -6.31 -19.96
CA GLY A 571 33.60 -7.11 -21.16
C GLY A 571 32.14 -7.06 -21.60
N ILE A 572 31.48 -5.92 -21.42
CA ILE A 572 30.09 -5.67 -21.85
C ILE A 572 30.03 -4.53 -22.85
N ASP A 573 29.01 -4.56 -23.72
CA ASP A 573 28.67 -3.36 -24.49
C ASP A 573 28.02 -2.31 -23.58
N ALA A 574 28.15 -1.03 -23.93
CA ALA A 574 27.76 0.08 -23.05
C ALA A 574 26.27 0.11 -22.64
N LEU A 575 25.40 -0.53 -23.44
CA LEU A 575 23.95 -0.64 -23.19
C LEU A 575 23.52 -2.07 -22.78
N GLU A 576 24.47 -3.00 -22.66
CA GLU A 576 24.17 -4.38 -22.31
C GLU A 576 23.80 -4.48 -20.82
N PRO A 577 22.66 -5.12 -20.47
CA PRO A 577 22.31 -5.39 -19.09
C PRO A 577 23.29 -6.37 -18.43
N PHE A 578 23.46 -6.25 -17.13
CA PHE A 578 24.28 -7.16 -16.33
C PHE A 578 23.66 -7.33 -14.94
N GLY A 579 23.98 -8.43 -14.26
CA GLY A 579 23.50 -8.75 -12.93
C GLY A 579 24.48 -8.31 -11.86
N ILE A 580 23.96 -7.88 -10.69
CA ILE A 580 24.77 -7.60 -9.51
C ILE A 580 24.23 -8.25 -8.23
N SER A 581 25.15 -8.48 -7.30
CA SER A 581 24.86 -8.71 -5.89
C SER A 581 25.85 -7.94 -5.03
N LEU A 582 25.46 -7.58 -3.81
CA LEU A 582 26.26 -6.72 -2.92
C LEU A 582 26.48 -7.37 -1.56
N GLY A 583 27.52 -6.91 -0.86
CA GLY A 583 27.81 -7.24 0.53
C GLY A 583 28.98 -6.42 1.07
N GLN A 584 29.28 -6.54 2.36
CA GLN A 584 30.48 -5.96 2.98
C GLN A 584 31.16 -6.96 3.90
N ASN A 585 32.49 -6.97 3.90
CA ASN A 585 33.33 -7.75 4.81
C ASN A 585 34.31 -6.84 5.55
N ASN A 586 34.50 -7.02 6.85
CA ASN A 586 35.49 -6.24 7.63
C ASN A 586 36.87 -6.91 7.78
N GLY A 587 37.07 -8.10 7.23
CA GLY A 587 38.30 -8.89 7.38
C GLY A 587 38.46 -9.57 8.75
N GLN A 588 37.46 -9.47 9.63
CA GLN A 588 37.44 -10.07 10.98
C GLN A 588 36.37 -11.16 11.13
N GLY A 589 35.86 -11.69 10.01
CA GLY A 589 34.82 -12.72 10.01
C GLY A 589 33.40 -12.18 10.15
N VAL A 590 33.21 -10.86 10.07
CA VAL A 590 31.87 -10.24 9.94
C VAL A 590 31.63 -9.98 8.46
N TRP A 591 30.51 -10.51 7.97
CA TRP A 591 30.03 -10.34 6.62
C TRP A 591 28.52 -10.18 6.64
N ASP A 592 28.01 -9.32 5.76
CA ASP A 592 26.59 -9.15 5.53
C ASP A 592 26.34 -8.86 4.05
N GLY A 593 25.23 -9.35 3.53
CA GLY A 593 24.88 -9.34 2.12
C GLY A 593 23.84 -8.28 1.77
N TRP A 594 23.01 -8.55 0.77
CA TRP A 594 22.05 -7.59 0.22
C TRP A 594 20.63 -8.17 0.19
N GLY A 595 19.76 -7.57 1.00
CA GLY A 595 18.32 -7.89 1.04
C GLY A 595 17.51 -6.99 0.12
N ARG A 596 16.58 -7.59 -0.63
CA ARG A 596 15.63 -7.01 -1.57
C ARG A 596 14.29 -7.76 -1.52
N ASP A 597 13.48 -7.51 -0.49
CA ASP A 597 12.14 -8.12 -0.40
C ASP A 597 11.19 -7.68 -1.53
N ASP A 598 11.49 -6.54 -2.15
CA ASP A 598 10.84 -6.02 -3.36
C ASP A 598 11.32 -6.71 -4.64
N MET A 599 12.46 -7.42 -4.59
CA MET A 599 13.05 -8.17 -5.69
C MET A 599 13.60 -9.52 -5.20
N LYS A 600 12.69 -10.47 -4.95
CA LYS A 600 12.92 -11.83 -4.44
C LYS A 600 13.70 -12.78 -5.36
N GLY A 601 14.07 -12.36 -6.56
CA GLY A 601 14.94 -13.14 -7.45
C GLY A 601 14.35 -14.48 -7.91
N ALA A 602 15.22 -15.35 -8.42
CA ALA A 602 14.83 -16.63 -9.03
C ALA A 602 14.52 -17.72 -7.99
N ASN A 603 15.00 -17.58 -6.75
CA ASN A 603 14.69 -18.51 -5.66
C ASN A 603 13.42 -18.14 -4.86
N GLY A 604 12.86 -16.96 -5.07
CA GLY A 604 11.68 -16.48 -4.34
C GLY A 604 11.96 -15.97 -2.92
N GLU A 605 13.22 -15.73 -2.56
CA GLU A 605 13.66 -15.18 -1.27
C GLU A 605 14.10 -13.72 -1.43
N GLY A 606 13.80 -12.86 -0.47
CA GLY A 606 14.24 -11.45 -0.50
C GLY A 606 15.74 -11.24 -0.29
N PHE A 607 16.60 -12.25 -0.44
CA PHE A 607 18.04 -12.14 -0.28
C PHE A 607 18.72 -12.46 -1.61
N VAL A 608 19.45 -11.50 -2.16
CA VAL A 608 20.12 -11.64 -3.46
C VAL A 608 21.37 -12.49 -3.27
N LYS A 609 21.29 -13.79 -3.59
CA LYS A 609 22.36 -14.76 -3.25
C LYS A 609 23.63 -14.57 -4.09
N PRO A 610 24.78 -14.19 -3.50
CA PRO A 610 26.02 -13.98 -4.25
C PRO A 610 26.57 -15.22 -4.96
N GLU A 611 26.21 -16.43 -4.53
CA GLU A 611 26.60 -17.70 -5.14
C GLU A 611 25.75 -18.13 -6.35
N MET A 612 24.60 -17.47 -6.57
CA MET A 612 23.60 -17.83 -7.58
C MET A 612 23.33 -16.65 -8.54
N PRO A 613 24.08 -16.50 -9.65
CA PRO A 613 23.89 -15.42 -10.63
C PRO A 613 22.47 -15.27 -11.19
N ALA A 614 21.70 -16.36 -11.29
CA ALA A 614 20.29 -16.30 -11.66
C ALA A 614 19.43 -15.44 -10.71
N ASP A 615 19.91 -15.23 -9.47
CA ASP A 615 19.25 -14.42 -8.45
C ASP A 615 19.62 -12.94 -8.48
N TYR A 616 20.68 -12.57 -9.20
CA TYR A 616 21.23 -11.22 -9.13
C TYR A 616 20.18 -10.17 -9.55
N VAL A 617 20.29 -8.94 -9.07
CA VAL A 617 19.45 -7.85 -9.56
C VAL A 617 20.04 -7.34 -10.87
N ARG A 618 19.21 -7.14 -11.89
CA ARG A 618 19.67 -6.66 -13.20
C ARG A 618 19.77 -5.14 -13.24
N VAL A 619 20.84 -4.63 -13.84
CA VAL A 619 21.05 -3.20 -14.10
C VAL A 619 20.80 -2.90 -15.58
N GLY A 620 19.67 -2.24 -15.85
CA GLY A 620 19.28 -1.83 -17.20
C GLY A 620 20.18 -0.76 -17.84
N ALA A 621 19.97 -0.51 -19.12
CA ALA A 621 20.66 0.54 -19.87
C ALA A 621 20.21 1.96 -19.46
N ASP A 622 19.01 2.06 -18.89
CA ASP A 622 18.40 3.25 -18.29
C ASP A 622 18.69 3.38 -16.78
N ASN A 623 19.66 2.60 -16.29
CA ASN A 623 20.01 2.39 -14.88
C ASN A 623 18.97 1.63 -14.05
N ARG A 624 17.76 1.36 -14.57
CA ARG A 624 16.69 0.77 -13.74
C ARG A 624 17.07 -0.62 -13.24
N LEU A 625 16.76 -0.89 -11.97
CA LEU A 625 16.90 -2.22 -11.39
C LEU A 625 15.65 -3.06 -11.66
N TYR A 626 15.84 -4.31 -12.05
CA TYR A 626 14.74 -5.25 -12.27
C TYR A 626 15.13 -6.70 -12.02
N GLU A 627 14.12 -7.54 -11.85
CA GLU A 627 14.28 -8.98 -11.73
C GLU A 627 14.23 -9.63 -13.11
N ALA A 628 15.21 -10.49 -13.38
CA ALA A 628 15.16 -11.47 -14.45
C ALA A 628 16.10 -12.62 -14.09
N SER A 629 15.75 -13.84 -14.49
CA SER A 629 16.59 -15.03 -14.25
C SER A 629 17.89 -15.03 -15.06
N HIS A 630 17.94 -14.24 -16.13
CA HIS A 630 19.11 -14.03 -16.99
C HIS A 630 19.31 -12.53 -17.24
N ASN A 631 20.44 -12.13 -17.83
CA ASN A 631 20.71 -10.73 -18.22
C ASN A 631 19.86 -10.27 -19.43
N ASP A 632 18.59 -10.67 -19.44
CA ASP A 632 17.62 -10.32 -20.46
C ASP A 632 17.33 -8.84 -20.40
N LEU A 633 17.27 -8.22 -21.58
CA LEU A 633 16.85 -6.83 -21.71
C LEU A 633 15.35 -6.73 -21.41
N VAL A 634 14.95 -6.01 -20.38
CA VAL A 634 13.54 -5.67 -20.14
C VAL A 634 13.25 -4.31 -20.75
N VAL A 635 12.21 -4.24 -21.58
CA VAL A 635 11.88 -3.03 -22.35
C VAL A 635 10.44 -2.62 -22.16
N ALA A 636 10.21 -1.31 -22.18
CA ALA A 636 8.87 -0.76 -22.35
C ALA A 636 8.49 -0.83 -23.84
N LEU A 637 7.62 -1.76 -24.20
CA LEU A 637 6.97 -1.79 -25.52
C LEU A 637 5.70 -0.95 -25.48
N GLY A 638 5.43 -0.24 -26.55
CA GLY A 638 4.15 0.42 -26.72
C GLY A 638 3.82 0.66 -28.18
N GLY A 639 2.72 1.35 -28.42
CA GLY A 639 2.37 1.76 -29.77
C GLY A 639 1.00 2.36 -29.85
N THR A 640 0.62 2.77 -31.06
CA THR A 640 -0.71 3.28 -31.38
C THR A 640 -1.38 2.36 -32.39
N VAL A 641 -2.63 2.00 -32.15
CA VAL A 641 -3.45 1.25 -33.11
C VAL A 641 -4.44 2.20 -33.78
N THR A 642 -4.49 2.17 -35.10
CA THR A 642 -5.40 2.99 -35.92
C THR A 642 -6.22 2.14 -36.89
N ASP A 643 -7.31 2.68 -37.41
CA ASP A 643 -8.12 2.05 -38.45
C ASP A 643 -7.62 2.40 -39.87
N GLY A 644 -8.33 1.92 -40.90
CA GLY A 644 -8.05 2.18 -42.32
C GLY A 644 -7.96 3.67 -42.70
N GLU A 645 -8.56 4.57 -41.92
CA GLU A 645 -8.58 6.01 -42.14
C GLU A 645 -7.53 6.76 -41.31
N GLY A 646 -6.82 6.06 -40.42
CA GLY A 646 -5.82 6.62 -39.53
C GLY A 646 -6.40 7.13 -38.20
N THR A 647 -7.68 6.84 -37.91
CA THR A 647 -8.32 7.19 -36.63
C THR A 647 -7.87 6.22 -35.54
N PRO A 648 -7.58 6.68 -34.31
CA PRO A 648 -7.20 5.78 -33.23
C PRO A 648 -8.30 4.79 -32.84
N VAL A 649 -7.90 3.55 -32.54
CA VAL A 649 -8.82 2.46 -32.18
C VAL A 649 -8.58 2.06 -30.72
N ALA A 650 -9.50 2.44 -29.84
CA ALA A 650 -9.51 2.03 -28.44
C ALA A 650 -9.98 0.57 -28.26
N GLY A 651 -9.65 -0.10 -27.16
CA GLY A 651 -10.16 -1.43 -26.84
C GLY A 651 -9.60 -2.57 -27.70
N VAL A 652 -8.44 -2.40 -28.35
CA VAL A 652 -7.75 -3.47 -29.08
C VAL A 652 -6.91 -4.26 -28.08
N SER A 653 -7.12 -5.58 -28.01
CA SER A 653 -6.28 -6.47 -27.21
C SER A 653 -4.94 -6.67 -27.92
N VAL A 654 -3.86 -6.28 -27.26
CA VAL A 654 -2.47 -6.41 -27.70
C VAL A 654 -1.77 -7.46 -26.84
N GLN A 655 -1.10 -8.43 -27.44
CA GLN A 655 -0.43 -9.52 -26.73
C GLN A 655 1.02 -9.68 -27.19
N VAL A 656 1.95 -9.81 -26.23
CA VAL A 656 3.36 -10.10 -26.47
C VAL A 656 3.81 -11.18 -25.47
N GLY A 657 4.06 -12.40 -25.95
CA GLY A 657 4.29 -13.53 -25.06
C GLY A 657 3.09 -13.77 -24.12
N GLU A 658 3.35 -13.84 -22.82
CA GLU A 658 2.31 -13.96 -21.77
C GLU A 658 1.70 -12.61 -21.36
N GLN A 659 2.30 -11.49 -21.78
CA GLN A 659 1.85 -10.15 -21.42
C GLN A 659 0.73 -9.70 -22.36
N THR A 660 -0.28 -9.02 -21.80
CA THR A 660 -1.39 -8.43 -22.55
C THR A 660 -1.59 -6.97 -22.15
N ALA A 661 -2.03 -6.15 -23.10
CA ALA A 661 -2.44 -4.77 -22.92
C ALA A 661 -3.67 -4.48 -23.77
N THR A 662 -4.38 -3.40 -23.47
CA THR A 662 -5.51 -2.92 -24.29
C THR A 662 -5.25 -1.48 -24.71
N THR A 663 -5.64 -1.10 -25.94
CA THR A 663 -5.46 0.28 -26.39
C THR A 663 -6.42 1.25 -25.71
N ASP A 664 -5.91 2.42 -25.33
CA ASP A 664 -6.69 3.50 -24.73
C ASP A 664 -7.54 4.30 -25.74
N GLY A 665 -8.23 5.35 -25.29
CA GLY A 665 -9.04 6.24 -26.14
C GLY A 665 -8.28 6.93 -27.28
N GLU A 666 -6.96 7.04 -27.18
CA GLU A 666 -6.06 7.56 -28.21
C GLU A 666 -5.40 6.44 -29.03
N GLY A 667 -5.90 5.20 -28.89
CA GLY A 667 -5.37 4.01 -29.55
C GLY A 667 -4.03 3.55 -29.01
N LYS A 668 -3.50 4.14 -27.92
CA LYS A 668 -2.17 3.85 -27.40
C LYS A 668 -2.18 2.65 -26.46
N TRP A 669 -1.11 1.88 -26.47
CA TRP A 669 -0.87 0.79 -25.52
C TRP A 669 0.59 0.81 -25.06
N GLN A 670 0.84 0.23 -23.88
CA GLN A 670 2.18 0.05 -23.33
C GLN A 670 2.22 -1.22 -22.47
N MET A 671 3.37 -1.90 -22.43
CA MET A 671 3.68 -3.02 -21.55
C MET A 671 5.20 -3.12 -21.32
N SER A 672 5.60 -3.75 -20.22
CA SER A 672 7.01 -4.09 -19.97
C SER A 672 7.23 -5.56 -20.30
N VAL A 673 8.21 -5.87 -21.16
CA VAL A 673 8.44 -7.23 -21.64
C VAL A 673 9.92 -7.57 -21.62
N ALA A 674 10.24 -8.76 -21.10
CA ALA A 674 11.58 -9.33 -21.18
C ALA A 674 11.87 -9.80 -22.61
N PHE A 675 13.01 -9.37 -23.14
CA PHE A 675 13.45 -9.61 -24.51
C PHE A 675 14.49 -10.74 -24.53
N ALA A 676 14.00 -11.96 -24.25
CA ALA A 676 14.82 -13.18 -24.17
C ALA A 676 15.30 -13.68 -25.55
N ASP A 677 14.49 -13.49 -26.60
CA ASP A 677 14.82 -13.88 -27.99
C ASP A 677 15.29 -12.69 -28.85
N ASP A 678 15.79 -12.93 -30.06
CA ASP A 678 16.18 -11.86 -31.01
C ASP A 678 14.98 -11.04 -31.54
N SER A 679 13.75 -11.53 -31.37
CA SER A 679 12.53 -10.84 -31.79
C SER A 679 11.32 -11.23 -30.96
N LEU A 680 10.37 -10.32 -30.80
CA LEU A 680 9.06 -10.55 -30.19
C LEU A 680 7.93 -10.39 -31.22
N THR A 681 6.85 -11.15 -31.04
CA THR A 681 5.62 -11.00 -31.84
C THR A 681 4.56 -10.26 -31.05
N VAL A 682 4.06 -9.16 -31.60
CA VAL A 682 2.95 -8.37 -31.06
C VAL A 682 1.68 -8.75 -31.80
N SER A 683 0.70 -9.34 -31.12
CA SER A 683 -0.59 -9.75 -31.70
C SER A 683 -1.68 -8.77 -31.32
N TYR A 684 -2.51 -8.36 -32.28
CA TYR A 684 -3.59 -7.41 -32.13
C TYR A 684 -4.92 -8.08 -32.48
N SER A 685 -5.92 -7.97 -31.61
CA SER A 685 -7.25 -8.52 -31.86
C SER A 685 -8.36 -7.60 -31.33
N LYS A 686 -9.40 -7.41 -32.14
CA LYS A 686 -10.62 -6.67 -31.78
C LYS A 686 -11.77 -7.09 -32.69
N GLN A 687 -12.98 -7.26 -32.15
CA GLN A 687 -14.17 -7.55 -32.95
C GLN A 687 -14.39 -6.47 -34.02
N GLY A 688 -14.77 -6.89 -35.22
CA GLY A 688 -14.95 -6.00 -36.37
C GLY A 688 -13.67 -5.70 -37.15
N TYR A 689 -12.51 -6.14 -36.65
CA TYR A 689 -11.22 -6.01 -37.33
C TYR A 689 -10.60 -7.37 -37.63
N VAL A 690 -9.82 -7.45 -38.71
CA VAL A 690 -8.98 -8.59 -39.02
C VAL A 690 -7.83 -8.64 -38.00
N ALA A 691 -7.65 -9.78 -37.33
CA ALA A 691 -6.53 -9.98 -36.41
C ALA A 691 -5.20 -9.76 -37.13
N ALA A 692 -4.27 -9.08 -36.48
CA ALA A 692 -3.01 -8.68 -37.09
C ALA A 692 -1.83 -8.94 -36.14
N GLN A 693 -0.62 -8.99 -36.71
CA GLN A 693 0.61 -9.17 -35.94
C GLN A 693 1.71 -8.22 -36.45
N ASP A 694 2.62 -7.84 -35.56
CA ASP A 694 3.91 -7.23 -35.87
C ASP A 694 5.05 -8.07 -35.28
N THR A 695 6.24 -7.95 -35.87
CA THR A 695 7.48 -8.48 -35.30
C THR A 695 8.37 -7.31 -34.91
N VAL A 696 8.76 -7.26 -33.64
CA VAL A 696 9.73 -6.30 -33.10
C VAL A 696 11.05 -7.03 -32.97
N ASN A 697 12.11 -6.56 -33.63
CA ASN A 697 13.44 -7.16 -33.46
C ASN A 697 14.18 -6.44 -32.34
N LYS A 698 15.07 -7.14 -31.62
CA LYS A 698 15.90 -6.57 -30.56
C LYS A 698 16.75 -5.39 -31.08
N SER A 699 17.18 -5.46 -32.34
CA SER A 699 17.92 -4.37 -33.01
C SER A 699 17.10 -3.10 -33.24
N ASP A 700 15.77 -3.18 -33.20
CA ASP A 700 14.86 -2.06 -33.41
C ASP A 700 14.51 -1.35 -32.09
N ILE A 701 14.94 -1.93 -30.97
CA ILE A 701 14.78 -1.35 -29.63
C ILE A 701 15.92 -0.35 -29.41
N GLY A 702 15.56 0.94 -29.39
CA GLY A 702 16.50 2.03 -29.15
C GLY A 702 16.88 2.13 -27.67
N ALA A 703 16.54 3.26 -27.04
CA ALA A 703 16.84 3.60 -25.65
C ALA A 703 16.06 2.76 -24.60
N GLY A 704 16.04 1.43 -24.72
CA GLY A 704 15.32 0.53 -23.80
C GLY A 704 13.79 0.57 -23.93
N SER A 705 13.27 1.22 -24.97
CA SER A 705 11.84 1.25 -25.30
C SER A 705 11.61 1.17 -26.80
N TRP A 706 10.44 0.67 -27.17
CA TRP A 706 9.98 0.63 -28.56
C TRP A 706 8.56 1.15 -28.64
N SER A 707 8.26 1.95 -29.66
CA SER A 707 6.89 2.31 -30.00
C SER A 707 6.62 2.13 -31.48
N GLY A 708 5.50 1.50 -31.82
CA GLY A 708 5.05 1.29 -33.20
C GLY A 708 3.69 1.91 -33.49
N THR A 709 3.32 1.96 -34.76
CA THR A 709 1.93 2.23 -35.16
C THR A 709 1.41 1.07 -35.97
N LYS A 710 0.29 0.48 -35.54
CA LYS A 710 -0.38 -0.63 -36.23
C LYS A 710 -1.72 -0.18 -36.79
N GLN A 711 -1.87 -0.29 -38.10
CA GLN A 711 -3.16 -0.10 -38.74
C GLN A 711 -3.92 -1.43 -38.81
N LEU A 712 -5.15 -1.48 -38.29
CA LEU A 712 -6.05 -2.61 -38.44
C LEU A 712 -7.00 -2.40 -39.62
N SER A 713 -7.29 -3.50 -40.32
CA SER A 713 -8.28 -3.52 -41.40
C SER A 713 -9.62 -4.00 -40.87
N GLU A 714 -10.70 -3.35 -41.30
CA GLU A 714 -12.06 -3.80 -41.01
C GLU A 714 -12.28 -5.22 -41.57
N GLN A 715 -12.97 -6.04 -40.78
CA GLN A 715 -13.43 -7.34 -41.23
C GLN A 715 -14.76 -7.16 -41.97
N LEU A 716 -14.76 -7.49 -43.27
CA LEU A 716 -15.94 -7.42 -44.14
C LEU A 716 -16.38 -8.82 -44.55
N VAL A 717 -17.69 -9.05 -44.62
CA VAL A 717 -18.29 -10.34 -44.97
C VAL A 717 -19.23 -10.23 -46.18
N THR A 718 -19.38 -11.32 -46.93
CA THR A 718 -20.46 -11.45 -47.93
C THR A 718 -21.69 -12.11 -47.30
N VAL A 719 -22.85 -11.47 -47.38
CA VAL A 719 -24.13 -12.05 -46.95
C VAL A 719 -24.94 -12.46 -48.17
N THR A 720 -25.34 -13.72 -48.27
CA THR A 720 -26.08 -14.26 -49.43
C THR A 720 -27.15 -15.25 -48.99
N GLY A 721 -28.07 -15.62 -49.86
CA GLY A 721 -29.04 -16.67 -49.56
C GLY A 721 -30.05 -16.85 -50.68
N THR A 722 -30.95 -17.81 -50.49
CA THR A 722 -32.07 -18.11 -51.38
C THR A 722 -33.39 -17.74 -50.72
N VAL A 723 -34.34 -17.22 -51.51
CA VAL A 723 -35.72 -16.99 -51.06
C VAL A 723 -36.65 -17.95 -51.79
N THR A 724 -37.37 -18.77 -51.02
CA THR A 724 -38.34 -19.74 -51.50
C THR A 724 -39.74 -19.45 -50.98
N ASP A 725 -40.76 -20.00 -51.62
CA ASP A 725 -42.14 -19.98 -51.14
C ASP A 725 -42.45 -21.19 -50.25
N GLN A 726 -43.66 -21.24 -49.68
CA GLN A 726 -44.09 -22.30 -48.77
C GLN A 726 -44.00 -23.73 -49.33
N ASP A 727 -43.88 -23.90 -50.65
CA ASP A 727 -43.73 -25.19 -51.33
C ASP A 727 -42.24 -25.49 -51.67
N GLU A 728 -41.31 -24.70 -51.13
CA GLU A 728 -39.86 -24.69 -51.38
C GLU A 728 -39.46 -24.23 -52.80
N ASP A 729 -40.39 -23.66 -53.59
CA ASP A 729 -40.11 -23.16 -54.93
C ASP A 729 -39.39 -21.78 -54.86
N PRO A 730 -38.34 -21.52 -55.65
CA PRO A 730 -37.60 -20.26 -55.62
C PRO A 730 -38.43 -19.07 -56.13
N ILE A 731 -38.36 -17.93 -55.44
CA ILE A 731 -39.12 -16.73 -55.80
C ILE A 731 -38.22 -15.70 -56.46
N GLU A 732 -38.51 -15.35 -57.72
CA GLU A 732 -37.80 -14.29 -58.45
C GLU A 732 -38.30 -12.88 -58.09
N GLY A 733 -37.36 -11.94 -57.94
CA GLY A 733 -37.60 -10.52 -57.78
C GLY A 733 -38.21 -10.12 -56.42
N VAL A 734 -37.89 -10.85 -55.35
CA VAL A 734 -38.11 -10.41 -53.96
C VAL A 734 -37.13 -9.29 -53.65
N THR A 735 -37.60 -8.18 -53.10
CA THR A 735 -36.74 -7.08 -52.63
C THR A 735 -36.23 -7.42 -51.24
N VAL A 736 -34.93 -7.66 -51.14
CA VAL A 736 -34.22 -7.94 -49.89
C VAL A 736 -33.56 -6.66 -49.40
N THR A 737 -33.83 -6.25 -48.17
CA THR A 737 -33.24 -5.04 -47.55
C THR A 737 -32.46 -5.41 -46.31
N LEU A 738 -31.14 -5.25 -46.34
CA LEU A 738 -30.25 -5.38 -45.19
C LEU A 738 -30.18 -4.03 -44.46
N THR A 739 -30.49 -4.01 -43.18
CA THR A 739 -30.49 -2.84 -42.30
C THR A 739 -29.48 -3.06 -41.18
N TYR A 740 -28.49 -2.18 -41.06
CA TYR A 740 -27.59 -2.20 -39.92
C TYR A 740 -28.31 -1.72 -38.66
N ALA A 741 -27.87 -2.15 -37.47
CA ALA A 741 -28.45 -1.70 -36.20
C ALA A 741 -28.47 -0.16 -36.02
N GLY A 742 -27.62 0.60 -36.74
CA GLY A 742 -27.64 2.07 -36.79
C GLY A 742 -28.65 2.69 -37.77
N GLY A 743 -29.45 1.87 -38.47
CA GLY A 743 -30.53 2.29 -39.37
C GLY A 743 -30.13 2.49 -40.85
N GLU A 744 -28.85 2.40 -41.21
CA GLU A 744 -28.43 2.40 -42.63
C GLU A 744 -28.93 1.14 -43.34
N THR A 745 -29.38 1.28 -44.60
CA THR A 745 -29.97 0.18 -45.38
C THR A 745 -29.32 -0.03 -46.75
N ARG A 746 -29.29 -1.29 -47.19
CA ARG A 746 -28.85 -1.74 -48.53
C ARG A 746 -29.91 -2.66 -49.12
N THR A 747 -30.12 -2.62 -50.44
CA THR A 747 -31.14 -3.45 -51.10
C THR A 747 -30.57 -4.33 -52.22
N ALA A 748 -31.16 -5.51 -52.40
CA ALA A 748 -30.90 -6.46 -53.48
C ALA A 748 -32.23 -7.06 -53.96
N THR A 749 -32.22 -7.72 -55.12
CA THR A 749 -33.38 -8.47 -55.62
C THR A 749 -33.00 -9.90 -55.95
N THR A 750 -33.86 -10.87 -55.60
CA THR A 750 -33.60 -12.28 -55.94
C THR A 750 -33.65 -12.53 -57.45
N ASN A 751 -32.77 -13.39 -57.94
CA ASN A 751 -32.75 -13.82 -59.35
C ASN A 751 -33.75 -14.97 -59.62
N GLY A 752 -33.76 -15.53 -60.83
CA GLY A 752 -34.65 -16.65 -61.21
C GLY A 752 -34.42 -17.98 -60.47
N GLU A 753 -33.34 -18.09 -59.68
CA GLU A 753 -33.06 -19.20 -58.77
C GLU A 753 -33.36 -18.82 -57.30
N GLY A 754 -33.96 -17.64 -57.05
CA GLY A 754 -34.27 -17.14 -55.72
C GLY A 754 -33.07 -16.54 -54.98
N VAL A 755 -31.89 -16.43 -55.58
CA VAL A 755 -30.65 -16.03 -54.89
C VAL A 755 -30.50 -14.51 -54.78
N TYR A 756 -30.08 -14.01 -53.61
CA TYR A 756 -29.64 -12.63 -53.36
C TYR A 756 -28.23 -12.58 -52.74
N THR A 757 -27.52 -11.45 -52.89
CA THR A 757 -26.16 -11.27 -52.36
C THR A 757 -25.89 -9.81 -52.00
N PHE A 758 -25.24 -9.59 -50.84
CA PHE A 758 -24.62 -8.35 -50.39
C PHE A 758 -23.13 -8.60 -50.14
N THR A 759 -22.24 -7.87 -50.80
CA THR A 759 -20.79 -7.89 -50.52
C THR A 759 -20.42 -6.78 -49.55
N ASP A 760 -19.25 -6.87 -48.92
CA ASP A 760 -18.69 -5.78 -48.10
C ASP A 760 -19.63 -5.35 -46.97
N VAL A 761 -20.21 -6.33 -46.27
CA VAL A 761 -21.04 -6.09 -45.08
C VAL A 761 -20.11 -5.99 -43.88
N THR A 762 -20.20 -4.90 -43.12
CA THR A 762 -19.40 -4.73 -41.90
C THR A 762 -19.80 -5.71 -40.80
N THR A 763 -18.84 -6.14 -39.99
CA THR A 763 -19.07 -7.00 -38.83
C THR A 763 -19.01 -6.23 -37.49
N PHE A 764 -18.94 -4.89 -37.52
CA PHE A 764 -18.96 -4.06 -36.31
C PHE A 764 -20.30 -4.10 -35.57
N VAL A 765 -21.40 -4.26 -36.30
CA VAL A 765 -22.76 -4.25 -35.76
C VAL A 765 -23.58 -5.36 -36.39
N GLY A 766 -24.64 -5.79 -35.71
CA GLY A 766 -25.61 -6.73 -36.28
C GLY A 766 -26.43 -6.11 -37.42
N VAL A 767 -27.14 -6.98 -38.15
CA VAL A 767 -28.01 -6.61 -39.27
C VAL A 767 -29.38 -7.27 -39.14
N THR A 768 -30.40 -6.57 -39.63
CA THR A 768 -31.75 -7.10 -39.90
C THR A 768 -31.97 -7.13 -41.41
N ILE A 769 -32.27 -8.31 -41.96
CA ILE A 769 -32.51 -8.55 -43.38
C ILE A 769 -34.00 -8.75 -43.57
N THR A 770 -34.66 -7.88 -44.32
CA THR A 770 -36.10 -7.97 -44.61
C THR A 770 -36.35 -8.39 -46.06
N PHE A 771 -37.41 -9.13 -46.30
CA PHE A 771 -37.74 -9.74 -47.58
C PHE A 771 -39.17 -9.33 -47.95
N THR A 772 -39.32 -8.59 -49.05
CA THR A 772 -40.61 -7.98 -49.42
C THR A 772 -40.96 -8.28 -50.87
N LYS A 773 -42.21 -8.72 -51.12
CA LYS A 773 -42.72 -9.01 -52.47
C LYS A 773 -44.24 -8.87 -52.51
N GLU A 774 -44.75 -8.15 -53.51
CA GLU A 774 -46.21 -8.04 -53.70
C GLU A 774 -46.86 -9.43 -53.83
N GLY A 775 -47.91 -9.68 -53.04
CA GLY A 775 -48.60 -10.97 -53.00
C GLY A 775 -48.04 -11.98 -51.99
N TYR A 776 -46.92 -11.68 -51.36
CA TYR A 776 -46.32 -12.47 -50.28
C TYR A 776 -46.31 -11.67 -48.99
N ALA A 777 -46.37 -12.38 -47.86
CA ALA A 777 -46.11 -11.78 -46.56
C ALA A 777 -44.64 -11.40 -46.47
N ASP A 778 -44.37 -10.28 -45.81
CA ASP A 778 -42.98 -9.85 -45.57
C ASP A 778 -42.30 -10.83 -44.61
N GLY A 779 -41.01 -11.07 -44.85
CA GLY A 779 -40.15 -11.89 -43.99
C GLY A 779 -39.01 -11.07 -43.41
N SER A 780 -38.40 -11.54 -42.31
CA SER A 780 -37.20 -10.93 -41.73
C SER A 780 -36.29 -11.94 -41.03
N GLU A 781 -34.99 -11.62 -40.99
CA GLU A 781 -33.95 -12.37 -40.26
C GLU A 781 -33.00 -11.38 -39.58
N THR A 782 -32.56 -11.67 -38.35
CA THR A 782 -31.54 -10.88 -37.65
C THR A 782 -30.26 -11.68 -37.49
N ARG A 783 -29.11 -11.00 -37.59
CA ARG A 783 -27.77 -11.59 -37.36
C ARG A 783 -26.95 -10.68 -36.48
N THR A 784 -26.35 -11.24 -35.44
CA THR A 784 -25.46 -10.50 -34.54
C THR A 784 -24.13 -10.17 -35.22
N ALA A 785 -23.40 -9.19 -34.70
CA ALA A 785 -22.05 -8.85 -35.16
C ALA A 785 -21.10 -10.07 -35.10
N GLN A 786 -21.23 -10.92 -34.08
CA GLN A 786 -20.44 -12.14 -33.92
C GLN A 786 -20.77 -13.18 -34.98
N GLN A 787 -22.06 -13.36 -35.30
CA GLN A 787 -22.49 -14.27 -36.37
C GLN A 787 -22.01 -13.81 -37.74
N LEU A 788 -21.97 -12.50 -37.98
CA LEU A 788 -21.40 -11.92 -39.21
C LEU A 788 -19.88 -12.13 -39.28
N ALA A 789 -19.16 -12.04 -38.16
CA ALA A 789 -17.72 -12.21 -38.09
C ALA A 789 -17.24 -13.67 -38.14
N ALA A 790 -18.16 -14.65 -38.09
CA ALA A 790 -17.81 -16.07 -37.95
C ALA A 790 -17.19 -16.70 -39.20
N ALA A 791 -17.44 -16.14 -40.40
CA ALA A 791 -16.91 -16.65 -41.67
C ALA A 791 -16.89 -15.54 -42.73
N ASP A 792 -16.10 -15.70 -43.81
CA ASP A 792 -16.02 -14.75 -44.93
C ASP A 792 -17.31 -14.68 -45.77
N THR A 793 -18.19 -15.67 -45.64
CA THR A 793 -19.51 -15.69 -46.27
C THR A 793 -20.55 -16.26 -45.32
N LEU A 794 -21.63 -15.51 -45.12
CA LEU A 794 -22.78 -15.91 -44.33
C LEU A 794 -23.96 -16.19 -45.25
N THR A 795 -24.51 -17.40 -45.16
CA THR A 795 -25.72 -17.79 -45.89
C THR A 795 -26.95 -17.59 -45.00
N VAL A 796 -27.94 -16.85 -45.50
CA VAL A 796 -29.22 -16.58 -44.85
C VAL A 796 -30.34 -16.89 -45.84
N ASP A 797 -30.74 -18.15 -45.90
CA ASP A 797 -31.90 -18.59 -46.69
C ASP A 797 -33.20 -18.18 -46.00
N LYS A 798 -34.24 -17.91 -46.79
CA LYS A 798 -35.54 -17.50 -46.27
C LYS A 798 -36.71 -18.11 -47.02
N ASN A 799 -37.69 -18.58 -46.27
CA ASN A 799 -38.99 -18.97 -46.80
C ASN A 799 -40.01 -17.85 -46.53
N ILE A 800 -40.75 -17.38 -47.54
CA ILE A 800 -41.84 -16.41 -47.37
C ILE A 800 -43.16 -16.97 -47.89
N THR A 801 -44.26 -16.73 -47.17
CA THR A 801 -45.56 -17.33 -47.47
C THR A 801 -46.40 -16.43 -48.37
N ALA A 802 -47.03 -16.98 -49.42
CA ALA A 802 -48.00 -16.24 -50.23
C ALA A 802 -49.18 -15.77 -49.35
N ILE A 803 -49.64 -14.51 -49.50
CA ILE A 803 -50.70 -13.92 -48.65
C ILE A 803 -51.99 -14.77 -48.67
N SER A 804 -52.30 -15.41 -49.80
CA SER A 804 -53.46 -16.29 -49.94
C SER A 804 -53.37 -17.60 -49.14
N GLN A 805 -52.18 -17.97 -48.68
CA GLN A 805 -51.90 -19.18 -47.90
C GLN A 805 -51.54 -18.88 -46.44
N VAL A 806 -51.46 -17.60 -46.04
CA VAL A 806 -51.24 -17.23 -44.63
C VAL A 806 -52.39 -17.75 -43.78
N VAL A 807 -52.05 -18.57 -42.79
CA VAL A 807 -52.98 -19.05 -41.78
C VAL A 807 -52.96 -18.09 -40.58
N ASN A 808 -54.11 -17.94 -39.93
CA ASN A 808 -54.22 -17.19 -38.69
C ASN A 808 -54.34 -18.16 -37.53
N VAL A 809 -53.57 -17.92 -36.47
CA VAL A 809 -53.56 -18.73 -35.25
C VAL A 809 -53.82 -17.85 -34.03
N THR A 810 -53.97 -18.46 -32.87
CA THR A 810 -53.88 -17.73 -31.60
C THR A 810 -52.43 -17.77 -31.13
N LEU A 811 -51.79 -16.61 -31.04
CA LEU A 811 -50.45 -16.46 -30.47
C LEU A 811 -50.56 -16.32 -28.96
N GLY A 812 -49.82 -17.12 -28.22
CA GLY A 812 -49.74 -17.04 -26.76
C GLY A 812 -48.31 -16.93 -26.28
N GLY A 813 -48.16 -16.66 -24.99
CA GLY A 813 -46.89 -16.62 -24.31
C GLY A 813 -47.07 -16.14 -22.88
N LYS A 814 -45.96 -16.00 -22.17
CA LYS A 814 -45.95 -15.51 -20.80
C LYS A 814 -44.84 -14.47 -20.65
N VAL A 815 -45.17 -13.28 -20.16
CA VAL A 815 -44.15 -12.30 -19.80
C VAL A 815 -43.77 -12.54 -18.35
N ILE A 816 -42.48 -12.73 -18.07
CA ILE A 816 -41.95 -13.05 -16.75
C ILE A 816 -40.94 -12.00 -16.27
N GLY A 817 -40.85 -11.87 -14.96
CA GLY A 817 -39.81 -11.08 -14.30
C GLY A 817 -38.66 -11.93 -13.79
N VAL A 818 -37.81 -11.29 -12.99
CA VAL A 818 -36.63 -11.85 -12.29
C VAL A 818 -36.92 -13.19 -11.57
N GLU A 819 -38.03 -13.33 -10.85
CA GLU A 819 -38.41 -14.58 -10.13
C GLU A 819 -39.05 -15.65 -11.04
N GLY A 820 -39.16 -15.41 -12.35
CA GLY A 820 -39.94 -16.27 -13.25
C GLY A 820 -41.46 -16.15 -13.05
N THR A 821 -41.90 -15.30 -12.11
CA THR A 821 -43.30 -14.94 -11.91
C THR A 821 -43.83 -14.15 -13.10
N GLY A 822 -45.08 -14.40 -13.46
CA GLY A 822 -45.72 -13.67 -14.54
C GLY A 822 -45.94 -12.20 -14.21
N LEU A 823 -45.65 -11.31 -15.17
CA LEU A 823 -45.85 -9.87 -15.04
C LEU A 823 -47.21 -9.50 -15.61
N LYS A 824 -48.13 -9.07 -14.74
CA LYS A 824 -49.45 -8.55 -15.15
C LYS A 824 -49.34 -7.18 -15.78
N GLY A 825 -50.13 -6.94 -16.83
CA GLY A 825 -50.29 -5.60 -17.41
C GLY A 825 -49.22 -5.22 -18.44
N ALA A 826 -48.30 -6.12 -18.78
CA ALA A 826 -47.36 -5.92 -19.88
C ALA A 826 -48.13 -5.85 -21.20
N VAL A 827 -47.80 -4.87 -22.03
CA VAL A 827 -48.40 -4.68 -23.34
C VAL A 827 -47.51 -5.35 -24.38
N VAL A 828 -48.05 -6.40 -25.00
CA VAL A 828 -47.41 -7.14 -26.08
C VAL A 828 -47.98 -6.65 -27.41
N THR A 829 -47.12 -6.14 -28.28
CA THR A 829 -47.51 -5.60 -29.59
C THR A 829 -46.86 -6.44 -30.68
N ALA A 830 -47.68 -6.99 -31.58
CA ALA A 830 -47.25 -7.81 -32.72
C ALA A 830 -47.93 -7.28 -33.99
N GLY A 831 -47.21 -6.44 -34.75
CA GLY A 831 -47.82 -5.66 -35.84
C GLY A 831 -48.92 -4.72 -35.33
N ASP A 832 -50.10 -4.74 -35.96
CA ASP A 832 -51.28 -3.97 -35.54
C ASP A 832 -52.04 -4.61 -34.36
N LEU A 833 -51.65 -5.82 -33.93
CA LEU A 833 -52.31 -6.55 -32.86
C LEU A 833 -51.66 -6.26 -31.52
N THR A 834 -52.47 -6.16 -30.47
CA THR A 834 -51.99 -5.95 -29.10
C THR A 834 -52.70 -6.87 -28.12
N ALA A 835 -51.99 -7.27 -27.08
CA ALA A 835 -52.56 -7.93 -25.91
C ALA A 835 -51.96 -7.36 -24.63
N THR A 836 -52.67 -7.56 -23.52
CA THR A 836 -52.19 -7.23 -22.19
C THR A 836 -52.15 -8.50 -21.35
N THR A 837 -51.05 -8.73 -20.66
CA THR A 837 -50.87 -9.94 -19.86
C THR A 837 -51.79 -9.98 -18.63
N GLY A 838 -52.28 -11.18 -18.31
CA GLY A 838 -53.10 -11.49 -17.14
C GLY A 838 -52.29 -11.58 -15.84
N GLU A 839 -52.94 -11.98 -14.73
CA GLU A 839 -52.32 -12.08 -13.39
C GLU A 839 -51.10 -13.01 -13.34
N ASP A 840 -51.11 -14.07 -14.15
CA ASP A 840 -50.02 -15.04 -14.24
C ASP A 840 -49.03 -14.70 -15.37
N GLY A 841 -49.08 -13.49 -15.92
CA GLY A 841 -48.23 -13.03 -17.02
C GLY A 841 -48.59 -13.59 -18.39
N SER A 842 -49.60 -14.46 -18.49
CA SER A 842 -50.03 -15.02 -19.77
C SER A 842 -50.73 -13.99 -20.66
N PHE A 843 -50.54 -14.07 -21.97
CA PHE A 843 -51.32 -13.31 -22.94
C PHE A 843 -51.75 -14.19 -24.11
N THR A 844 -52.79 -13.76 -24.82
CA THR A 844 -53.24 -14.36 -26.07
C THR A 844 -53.60 -13.25 -27.07
N ILE A 845 -53.07 -13.35 -28.29
CA ILE A 845 -53.45 -12.55 -29.44
C ILE A 845 -54.19 -13.46 -30.42
N GLU A 846 -55.50 -13.24 -30.58
CA GLU A 846 -56.31 -13.97 -31.56
C GLU A 846 -56.07 -13.45 -32.99
N ASN A 847 -56.27 -14.31 -33.98
CA ASN A 847 -56.11 -14.00 -35.40
C ASN A 847 -54.71 -13.47 -35.75
N PHE A 848 -53.68 -13.97 -35.06
CA PHE A 848 -52.29 -13.67 -35.37
C PHE A 848 -51.92 -14.33 -36.70
N PRO A 849 -51.55 -13.56 -37.73
CA PRO A 849 -51.11 -14.12 -39.01
C PRO A 849 -49.75 -14.81 -38.83
N VAL A 850 -49.62 -16.05 -39.31
CA VAL A 850 -48.34 -16.78 -39.31
C VAL A 850 -47.43 -16.21 -40.38
N VAL A 851 -46.81 -15.08 -40.06
CA VAL A 851 -45.85 -14.32 -40.86
C VAL A 851 -44.78 -13.80 -39.92
N ASP A 852 -43.55 -13.60 -40.41
CA ASP A 852 -42.50 -13.09 -39.53
C ASP A 852 -42.90 -11.76 -38.92
N THR A 853 -42.78 -11.65 -37.60
CA THR A 853 -43.25 -10.49 -36.86
C THR A 853 -42.28 -10.18 -35.72
N GLU A 854 -41.82 -8.92 -35.64
CA GLU A 854 -41.14 -8.41 -34.45
C GLU A 854 -42.19 -8.02 -33.41
N ILE A 855 -41.98 -8.47 -32.18
CA ILE A 855 -42.92 -8.36 -31.08
C ILE A 855 -42.27 -7.52 -29.99
N THR A 856 -42.84 -6.35 -29.72
CA THR A 856 -42.37 -5.47 -28.65
C THR A 856 -43.20 -5.70 -27.39
N VAL A 857 -42.52 -5.89 -26.26
CA VAL A 857 -43.15 -5.99 -24.94
C VAL A 857 -42.74 -4.79 -24.10
N THR A 858 -43.73 -4.08 -23.56
CA THR A 858 -43.50 -2.91 -22.71
C THR A 858 -44.30 -3.00 -21.42
N LEU A 859 -43.68 -2.56 -20.33
CA LEU A 859 -44.33 -2.41 -19.03
C LEU A 859 -43.68 -1.24 -18.30
N ASN A 860 -44.48 -0.38 -17.69
CA ASN A 860 -43.95 0.78 -16.96
C ASN A 860 -43.06 0.32 -15.78
N GLY A 861 -41.86 0.91 -15.65
CA GLY A 861 -40.84 0.48 -14.68
C GLY A 861 -39.96 -0.69 -15.14
N TYR A 862 -40.11 -1.13 -16.39
CA TYR A 862 -39.29 -2.16 -17.03
C TYR A 862 -38.69 -1.65 -18.34
N LEU A 863 -37.53 -2.18 -18.69
CA LEU A 863 -36.93 -2.00 -20.00
C LEU A 863 -37.78 -2.75 -21.05
N SER A 864 -37.95 -2.16 -22.23
CA SER A 864 -38.66 -2.83 -23.34
C SER A 864 -37.87 -4.04 -23.83
N ALA A 865 -38.58 -5.12 -24.16
CA ALA A 865 -38.00 -6.29 -24.83
C ALA A 865 -38.53 -6.43 -26.25
N GLU A 866 -37.70 -6.94 -27.15
CA GLU A 866 -38.05 -7.27 -28.53
C GLU A 866 -37.84 -8.77 -28.75
N VAL A 867 -38.85 -9.44 -29.29
CA VAL A 867 -38.85 -10.87 -29.58
C VAL A 867 -39.28 -11.08 -31.02
N SER A 868 -38.55 -11.88 -31.78
CA SER A 868 -38.92 -12.21 -33.16
C SER A 868 -39.73 -13.49 -33.22
N PHE A 869 -40.88 -13.46 -33.89
CA PHE A 869 -41.59 -14.66 -34.35
C PHE A 869 -41.18 -14.95 -35.79
N THR A 870 -40.74 -16.18 -36.06
CA THR A 870 -40.44 -16.66 -37.42
C THR A 870 -41.54 -17.60 -37.89
N ALA A 871 -42.12 -17.34 -39.06
CA ALA A 871 -43.23 -18.14 -39.59
C ALA A 871 -42.88 -19.62 -39.77
N SER A 872 -41.62 -19.93 -40.09
CA SER A 872 -41.11 -21.30 -40.22
C SER A 872 -41.09 -22.10 -38.92
N ASP A 873 -41.15 -21.45 -37.76
CA ASP A 873 -41.18 -22.12 -36.46
C ASP A 873 -42.57 -22.74 -36.18
N TYR A 874 -43.59 -22.28 -36.91
CA TYR A 874 -44.92 -22.85 -36.88
C TYR A 874 -45.03 -24.05 -37.83
N THR A 875 -45.47 -25.19 -37.29
CA THR A 875 -45.62 -26.45 -38.06
C THR A 875 -47.08 -26.72 -38.41
N GLU A 876 -47.97 -26.92 -37.43
CA GLU A 876 -49.41 -27.10 -37.61
C GLU A 876 -50.16 -26.86 -36.28
N GLY A 877 -51.38 -26.33 -36.32
CA GLY A 877 -52.27 -26.19 -35.15
C GLY A 877 -52.97 -24.83 -35.02
N GLU A 878 -53.97 -24.73 -34.14
CA GLU A 878 -54.76 -23.50 -33.97
C GLU A 878 -54.07 -22.45 -33.06
N THR A 879 -52.99 -22.83 -32.36
CA THR A 879 -52.28 -22.01 -31.36
C THR A 879 -50.77 -22.13 -31.50
N PHE A 880 -50.04 -21.02 -31.31
CA PHE A 880 -48.56 -20.99 -31.21
C PHE A 880 -48.15 -20.30 -29.90
N SER A 881 -47.07 -20.75 -29.25
CA SER A 881 -46.58 -20.14 -28.00
C SER A 881 -45.15 -19.64 -28.18
N LEU A 882 -44.88 -18.39 -27.80
CA LEU A 882 -43.52 -17.82 -27.73
C LEU A 882 -42.72 -18.33 -26.52
N GLY A 883 -43.35 -19.06 -25.61
CA GLY A 883 -42.74 -19.39 -24.33
C GLY A 883 -42.71 -18.19 -23.39
N ASP A 884 -41.68 -18.15 -22.55
CA ASP A 884 -41.46 -17.10 -21.56
C ASP A 884 -40.64 -15.95 -22.16
N ILE A 885 -41.09 -14.71 -21.96
CA ILE A 885 -40.41 -13.49 -22.38
C ILE A 885 -39.96 -12.75 -21.13
N TYR A 886 -38.65 -12.61 -20.94
CA TYR A 886 -38.09 -11.91 -19.79
C TYR A 886 -38.14 -10.39 -19.97
N LEU A 887 -38.61 -9.68 -18.93
CA LEU A 887 -38.58 -8.22 -18.86
C LEU A 887 -37.70 -7.76 -17.69
N ALA A 888 -36.57 -7.12 -18.01
CA ALA A 888 -35.69 -6.51 -17.01
C ALA A 888 -36.34 -5.25 -16.43
N ARG A 889 -36.21 -5.03 -15.13
CA ARG A 889 -36.62 -3.76 -14.51
C ARG A 889 -35.74 -2.61 -14.99
N GLU A 890 -36.23 -1.38 -14.89
CA GLU A 890 -35.36 -0.20 -15.07
C GLU A 890 -34.24 -0.17 -14.01
N TYR A 891 -33.12 0.48 -14.36
CA TYR A 891 -31.98 0.64 -13.47
C TYR A 891 -32.38 1.36 -12.17
N THR A 892 -32.03 0.76 -11.04
CA THR A 892 -32.23 1.33 -9.72
C THR A 892 -30.93 1.91 -9.20
N GLN A 893 -30.97 3.12 -8.64
CA GLN A 893 -29.83 3.74 -7.98
C GLN A 893 -29.59 3.05 -6.63
N LEU A 894 -28.37 2.59 -6.38
CA LEU A 894 -28.04 1.88 -5.14
C LEU A 894 -27.77 2.81 -3.95
N GLY A 895 -27.40 4.05 -4.19
CA GLY A 895 -27.15 5.05 -3.14
C GLY A 895 -26.50 6.32 -3.69
N GLY A 896 -25.97 7.16 -2.81
CA GLY A 896 -25.16 8.33 -3.14
C GLY A 896 -23.85 7.94 -3.83
N ALA A 897 -23.15 8.96 -4.34
CA ALA A 897 -21.91 8.75 -5.06
C ALA A 897 -20.76 8.33 -4.14
N PHE A 898 -19.86 7.47 -4.64
CA PHE A 898 -18.54 7.18 -4.03
C PHE A 898 -17.44 7.91 -4.82
N GLY A 899 -16.22 8.01 -4.27
CA GLY A 899 -15.18 8.84 -4.88
C GLY A 899 -15.53 10.33 -4.82
N THR A 900 -15.91 10.80 -3.63
CA THR A 900 -16.34 12.18 -3.34
C THR A 900 -15.37 12.94 -2.43
N LYS A 901 -14.37 12.27 -1.83
CA LYS A 901 -13.39 12.83 -0.89
C LYS A 901 -12.61 14.03 -1.44
N ALA A 902 -12.36 14.09 -2.75
CA ALA A 902 -11.70 15.22 -3.40
C ALA A 902 -12.11 15.41 -4.86
N ASP A 903 -11.75 16.56 -5.45
CA ASP A 903 -12.00 16.90 -6.87
C ASP A 903 -11.24 16.01 -7.87
N ALA A 904 -10.20 15.31 -7.40
CA ALA A 904 -9.45 14.35 -8.20
C ALA A 904 -10.25 13.04 -8.47
N PHE A 905 -11.26 12.73 -7.65
CA PHE A 905 -12.12 11.56 -7.82
C PHE A 905 -13.31 11.87 -8.75
N ALA A 906 -13.83 10.82 -9.40
CA ALA A 906 -14.81 10.95 -10.46
C ALA A 906 -16.26 11.13 -9.95
N SER A 907 -16.51 10.91 -8.66
CA SER A 907 -17.84 10.98 -8.03
C SER A 907 -18.86 10.10 -8.77
N PHE A 908 -18.70 8.78 -8.66
CA PHE A 908 -19.56 7.82 -9.36
C PHE A 908 -20.84 7.54 -8.61
N THR A 909 -21.99 7.72 -9.28
CA THR A 909 -23.29 7.26 -8.77
C THR A 909 -23.57 5.83 -9.27
N PRO A 910 -23.73 4.83 -8.38
CA PRO A 910 -23.96 3.44 -8.77
C PRO A 910 -25.43 3.12 -9.05
N TYR A 911 -25.67 2.34 -10.10
CA TYR A 911 -26.97 1.80 -10.50
C TYR A 911 -26.86 0.31 -10.81
N VAL A 912 -27.94 -0.43 -10.61
CA VAL A 912 -28.03 -1.85 -10.99
C VAL A 912 -29.38 -2.20 -11.61
N THR A 913 -29.38 -3.18 -12.51
CA THR A 913 -30.55 -3.99 -12.84
C THR A 913 -30.15 -5.44 -13.10
N ARG A 914 -31.14 -6.32 -13.37
CA ARG A 914 -30.97 -7.75 -13.60
C ARG A 914 -31.45 -8.10 -15.01
N GLY A 915 -30.52 -8.50 -15.87
CA GLY A 915 -30.80 -9.10 -17.16
C GLY A 915 -31.33 -10.52 -17.02
N GLU A 916 -31.58 -11.19 -18.15
CA GLU A 916 -32.02 -12.59 -18.12
C GLU A 916 -30.94 -13.53 -17.57
N THR A 917 -29.67 -13.23 -17.86
CA THR A 917 -28.52 -14.10 -17.58
C THR A 917 -27.42 -13.45 -16.75
N ALA A 918 -27.56 -12.18 -16.37
CA ALA A 918 -26.49 -11.40 -15.74
C ALA A 918 -26.99 -10.25 -14.86
N PHE A 919 -26.18 -9.86 -13.88
CA PHE A 919 -26.26 -8.54 -13.24
C PHE A 919 -25.72 -7.46 -14.18
N LEU A 920 -26.42 -6.33 -14.23
CA LEU A 920 -26.06 -5.18 -15.06
C LEU A 920 -25.79 -3.97 -14.16
N PHE A 921 -24.51 -3.67 -13.92
CA PHE A 921 -24.07 -2.52 -13.16
C PHE A 921 -23.78 -1.33 -14.08
N ARG A 922 -24.12 -0.13 -13.61
CA ARG A 922 -23.84 1.13 -14.29
C ARG A 922 -23.36 2.18 -13.31
N PHE A 923 -22.19 2.76 -13.55
CA PHE A 923 -21.64 3.85 -12.74
C PHE A 923 -21.58 5.13 -13.56
N VAL A 924 -22.23 6.19 -13.07
CA VAL A 924 -22.28 7.49 -13.77
C VAL A 924 -21.39 8.49 -13.02
N GLY A 925 -20.29 8.88 -13.64
CA GLY A 925 -19.31 9.81 -13.08
C GLY A 925 -19.73 11.26 -13.26
N GLY A 926 -19.54 12.06 -12.21
CA GLY A 926 -19.75 13.51 -12.26
C GLY A 926 -18.54 14.31 -12.74
N ARG A 927 -17.36 13.68 -12.83
CA ARG A 927 -16.07 14.29 -13.16
C ARG A 927 -15.21 13.35 -14.01
N ALA A 928 -14.03 13.84 -14.43
CA ALA A 928 -13.07 13.03 -15.16
C ALA A 928 -12.63 11.80 -14.36
N PHE A 929 -12.53 10.67 -15.05
CA PHE A 929 -12.18 9.39 -14.44
C PHE A 929 -10.72 9.05 -14.67
N THR A 930 -10.00 8.87 -13.56
CA THR A 930 -8.65 8.34 -13.47
C THR A 930 -8.63 7.26 -12.38
N GLY A 931 -7.61 6.39 -12.41
CA GLY A 931 -7.51 5.28 -11.47
C GLY A 931 -8.48 4.14 -11.78
N THR A 932 -9.02 3.52 -10.73
CA THR A 932 -9.79 2.28 -10.78
C THR A 932 -11.06 2.43 -9.95
N VAL A 933 -12.21 2.01 -10.47
CA VAL A 933 -13.40 1.73 -9.66
C VAL A 933 -13.31 0.30 -9.18
N GLU A 934 -13.37 0.10 -7.88
CA GLU A 934 -13.35 -1.21 -7.23
C GLU A 934 -14.78 -1.56 -6.82
N LEU A 935 -15.37 -2.56 -7.47
CA LEU A 935 -16.67 -3.13 -7.09
C LEU A 935 -16.41 -4.41 -6.30
N TYR A 936 -16.83 -4.42 -5.04
CA TYR A 936 -16.81 -5.61 -4.20
C TYR A 936 -18.18 -6.26 -4.19
N LEU A 937 -18.23 -7.58 -4.30
CA LEU A 937 -19.46 -8.35 -4.41
C LEU A 937 -19.37 -9.64 -3.59
N ASP A 938 -20.29 -9.81 -2.65
CA ASP A 938 -20.48 -11.03 -1.85
C ASP A 938 -21.69 -11.81 -2.38
N THR A 939 -21.49 -13.08 -2.69
CA THR A 939 -22.50 -14.00 -3.26
C THR A 939 -23.03 -15.03 -2.25
N GLY A 940 -22.44 -15.12 -1.06
CA GLY A 940 -22.60 -16.27 -0.17
C GLY A 940 -23.03 -15.92 1.25
N LEU A 941 -22.61 -16.75 2.21
CA LEU A 941 -22.73 -16.39 3.62
C LEU A 941 -21.67 -15.35 3.93
N SER A 942 -22.08 -14.24 4.53
CA SER A 942 -21.15 -13.18 4.85
C SER A 942 -20.30 -13.61 6.04
N SER A 943 -18.99 -13.51 5.87
CA SER A 943 -17.97 -13.95 6.83
C SER A 943 -17.42 -12.85 7.73
N GLY A 944 -17.91 -11.62 7.60
CA GLY A 944 -17.60 -10.54 8.54
C GLY A 944 -16.25 -9.87 8.39
N ASP A 945 -15.67 -9.44 9.52
CA ASP A 945 -14.48 -8.57 9.55
C ASP A 945 -13.20 -9.33 9.19
N GLY A 946 -12.55 -8.97 8.08
CA GLY A 946 -11.34 -9.62 7.59
C GLY A 946 -11.55 -11.03 7.02
N GLY A 947 -12.80 -11.50 6.97
CA GLY A 947 -13.17 -12.88 6.68
C GLY A 947 -13.39 -13.21 5.19
N ARG A 948 -12.96 -12.38 4.24
CA ARG A 948 -13.30 -12.59 2.80
C ARG A 948 -12.96 -14.02 2.35
N ASN A 949 -13.91 -14.67 1.69
CA ASN A 949 -13.85 -16.07 1.30
C ASN A 949 -14.27 -16.27 -0.17
N ALA A 950 -14.31 -17.52 -0.65
CA ALA A 950 -14.49 -17.87 -2.06
C ALA A 950 -15.79 -17.37 -2.72
N THR A 951 -16.73 -16.84 -1.93
CA THR A 951 -17.97 -16.18 -2.40
C THR A 951 -17.81 -14.67 -2.61
N ASP A 952 -16.65 -14.11 -2.30
CA ASP A 952 -16.35 -12.67 -2.35
C ASP A 952 -15.44 -12.32 -3.53
N TYR A 953 -15.84 -11.30 -4.28
CA TYR A 953 -15.17 -10.84 -5.49
C TYR A 953 -14.81 -9.36 -5.37
N ARG A 954 -13.68 -8.96 -5.97
CA ARG A 954 -13.38 -7.57 -6.33
C ARG A 954 -13.22 -7.46 -7.84
N PHE A 955 -13.95 -6.54 -8.45
CA PHE A 955 -13.84 -6.18 -9.87
C PHE A 955 -13.18 -4.81 -9.99
N ASP A 956 -12.02 -4.76 -10.65
CA ASP A 956 -11.24 -3.56 -10.87
C ASP A 956 -11.56 -2.96 -12.24
N LEU A 957 -12.47 -1.99 -12.29
CA LEU A 957 -12.89 -1.33 -13.51
C LEU A 957 -12.00 -0.12 -13.78
N ARG A 958 -11.11 -0.21 -14.77
CA ARG A 958 -10.11 0.84 -15.03
C ARG A 958 -10.57 1.81 -16.11
N ALA A 959 -10.03 3.03 -16.08
CA ALA A 959 -10.38 4.09 -17.03
C ALA A 959 -10.01 3.77 -18.49
N ASP A 960 -9.05 2.86 -18.70
CA ASP A 960 -8.62 2.37 -20.01
C ASP A 960 -9.55 1.29 -20.60
N GLY A 961 -10.63 0.92 -19.90
CA GLY A 961 -11.56 -0.12 -20.33
C GLY A 961 -11.10 -1.54 -20.00
N SER A 962 -9.99 -1.71 -19.28
CA SER A 962 -9.59 -3.01 -18.74
C SER A 962 -10.34 -3.34 -17.45
N ILE A 963 -10.48 -4.64 -17.19
CA ILE A 963 -11.09 -5.18 -15.98
C ILE A 963 -10.14 -6.16 -15.30
N GLY A 964 -9.95 -6.02 -13.99
CA GLY A 964 -9.32 -7.03 -13.14
C GLY A 964 -10.37 -7.76 -12.29
N VAL A 965 -10.08 -8.99 -11.89
CA VAL A 965 -10.94 -9.76 -10.99
C VAL A 965 -10.07 -10.46 -9.95
N ASP A 966 -10.36 -10.18 -8.68
CA ASP A 966 -9.88 -10.97 -7.56
C ASP A 966 -11.06 -11.74 -6.97
N ASN A 967 -10.86 -13.04 -6.70
CA ASN A 967 -11.80 -13.87 -5.97
C ASN A 967 -11.09 -14.33 -4.69
N PHE A 968 -11.54 -13.83 -3.54
CA PHE A 968 -10.84 -14.03 -2.27
C PHE A 968 -10.97 -15.48 -1.84
N GLY A 969 -9.89 -16.24 -1.65
CA GLY A 969 -9.99 -17.66 -1.27
C GLY A 969 -10.62 -18.59 -2.33
N GLY A 970 -11.15 -18.06 -3.44
CA GLY A 970 -11.60 -18.81 -4.61
C GLY A 970 -10.59 -18.78 -5.76
N THR A 971 -10.99 -19.29 -6.92
CA THR A 971 -10.10 -19.43 -8.10
C THR A 971 -10.65 -18.78 -9.38
N ASN A 972 -11.87 -18.26 -9.37
CA ASN A 972 -12.47 -17.69 -10.57
C ASN A 972 -12.05 -16.22 -10.77
N THR A 973 -10.97 -16.00 -11.51
CA THR A 973 -10.42 -14.67 -11.88
C THR A 973 -10.54 -14.36 -13.38
N GLY A 974 -11.26 -15.18 -14.14
CA GLY A 974 -11.30 -15.10 -15.60
C GLY A 974 -12.14 -13.92 -16.11
N THR A 975 -11.57 -13.05 -16.95
CA THR A 975 -12.25 -11.85 -17.45
C THR A 975 -13.04 -12.07 -18.76
N GLY A 976 -12.81 -13.17 -19.47
CA GLY A 976 -13.29 -13.37 -20.85
C GLY A 976 -14.80 -13.49 -21.06
N THR A 977 -15.58 -13.69 -19.98
CA THR A 977 -17.06 -13.72 -20.04
C THR A 977 -17.72 -12.43 -19.52
N LEU A 978 -16.92 -11.50 -18.99
CA LEU A 978 -17.40 -10.22 -18.48
C LEU A 978 -17.47 -9.22 -19.63
N VAL A 979 -18.51 -8.39 -19.64
CA VAL A 979 -18.62 -7.29 -20.60
C VAL A 979 -18.51 -5.98 -19.83
N TYR A 980 -17.35 -5.33 -19.97
CA TYR A 980 -17.08 -4.02 -19.40
C TYR A 980 -16.90 -2.99 -20.51
N ALA A 981 -17.53 -1.83 -20.38
CA ALA A 981 -17.35 -0.72 -21.31
C ALA A 981 -17.29 0.62 -20.58
N VAL A 982 -16.42 1.50 -21.07
CA VAL A 982 -16.36 2.92 -20.69
C VAL A 982 -16.93 3.74 -21.84
N SER A 983 -17.90 4.58 -21.53
CA SER A 983 -18.58 5.45 -22.48
C SER A 983 -18.81 6.84 -21.88
N GLY A 984 -19.56 7.70 -22.57
CA GLY A 984 -19.82 9.06 -22.13
C GLY A 984 -18.70 10.03 -22.52
N SER A 985 -18.62 11.16 -21.83
CA SER A 985 -17.59 12.17 -22.09
C SER A 985 -16.44 12.04 -21.11
N ALA A 986 -15.26 12.56 -21.44
CA ALA A 986 -14.11 12.57 -20.54
C ALA A 986 -14.36 13.28 -19.19
N GLN A 987 -15.42 14.10 -19.07
CA GLN A 987 -15.80 14.81 -17.84
C GLN A 987 -17.06 14.24 -17.17
N ALA A 988 -17.74 13.29 -17.83
CA ALA A 988 -18.92 12.59 -17.32
C ALA A 988 -18.92 11.17 -17.90
N PRO A 989 -18.01 10.31 -17.41
CA PRO A 989 -17.85 8.95 -17.90
C PRO A 989 -18.98 8.07 -17.38
N VAL A 990 -19.37 7.08 -18.18
CA VAL A 990 -20.35 6.07 -17.83
C VAL A 990 -19.71 4.70 -18.00
N LEU A 991 -19.58 3.97 -16.90
CA LEU A 991 -19.07 2.62 -16.86
C LEU A 991 -20.27 1.67 -16.86
N THR A 992 -20.25 0.65 -17.71
CA THR A 992 -21.23 -0.44 -17.69
C THR A 992 -20.52 -1.76 -17.55
N LEU A 993 -21.00 -2.60 -16.64
CA LEU A 993 -20.46 -3.93 -16.37
C LEU A 993 -21.58 -4.95 -16.36
N GLU A 994 -21.44 -6.00 -17.16
CA GLU A 994 -22.29 -7.18 -17.15
C GLU A 994 -21.54 -8.35 -16.50
N ILE A 995 -22.11 -8.88 -15.41
CA ILE A 995 -21.58 -10.04 -14.69
C ILE A 995 -22.58 -11.20 -14.83
N PRO A 996 -22.26 -12.26 -15.60
CA PRO A 996 -23.13 -13.42 -15.75
C PRO A 996 -23.42 -14.11 -14.42
N TYR A 997 -24.66 -14.57 -14.20
CA TYR A 997 -25.01 -15.33 -12.99
C TYR A 997 -24.17 -16.61 -12.86
N ALA A 998 -23.91 -17.27 -14.00
CA ALA A 998 -23.05 -18.43 -14.07
C ALA A 998 -21.58 -18.15 -13.71
N PHE A 999 -21.11 -16.90 -13.88
CA PHE A 999 -19.77 -16.49 -13.46
C PHE A 999 -19.65 -16.48 -11.92
N LEU A 1000 -20.70 -15.97 -11.26
CA LEU A 1000 -20.79 -15.87 -9.80
C LEU A 1000 -21.27 -17.16 -9.12
N GLY A 1001 -21.83 -18.11 -9.87
CA GLY A 1001 -22.40 -19.33 -9.31
C GLY A 1001 -23.77 -19.14 -8.62
N VAL A 1002 -24.45 -18.01 -8.87
CA VAL A 1002 -25.73 -17.64 -8.26
C VAL A 1002 -26.89 -17.80 -9.25
N GLN A 1003 -28.13 -17.84 -8.76
CA GLN A 1003 -29.34 -17.71 -9.58
C GLN A 1003 -29.76 -16.25 -9.80
N ARG A 1004 -30.63 -16.03 -10.77
CA ARG A 1004 -31.10 -14.70 -11.18
C ARG A 1004 -31.83 -13.93 -10.08
N ASP A 1005 -32.50 -14.62 -9.17
CA ASP A 1005 -33.30 -14.06 -8.08
C ASP A 1005 -32.54 -14.02 -6.74
N GLU A 1006 -31.32 -14.56 -6.66
CA GLU A 1006 -30.52 -14.54 -5.43
C GLU A 1006 -30.06 -13.13 -5.05
N ILE A 1007 -29.99 -12.90 -3.75
CA ILE A 1007 -29.52 -11.65 -3.15
C ILE A 1007 -28.00 -11.68 -3.10
N VAL A 1008 -27.37 -10.56 -3.42
CA VAL A 1008 -25.93 -10.37 -3.32
C VAL A 1008 -25.63 -9.10 -2.54
N GLY A 1009 -24.52 -9.07 -1.82
CA GLY A 1009 -24.00 -7.90 -1.14
C GLY A 1009 -23.03 -7.13 -2.04
N VAL A 1010 -23.04 -5.80 -1.99
CA VAL A 1010 -22.06 -4.97 -2.71
C VAL A 1010 -21.49 -3.82 -1.87
N THR A 1011 -20.27 -3.43 -2.20
CA THR A 1011 -19.72 -2.10 -1.89
C THR A 1011 -18.80 -1.59 -3.00
N PHE A 1012 -18.47 -0.30 -2.95
CA PHE A 1012 -17.73 0.39 -4.00
C PHE A 1012 -16.62 1.26 -3.44
N GLY A 1013 -15.56 1.43 -4.22
CA GLY A 1013 -14.53 2.42 -4.00
C GLY A 1013 -13.94 2.93 -5.30
N GLN A 1014 -13.20 4.03 -5.22
CA GLN A 1014 -12.31 4.46 -6.29
C GLN A 1014 -10.90 4.56 -5.72
N GLY A 1015 -9.95 3.85 -6.34
CA GLY A 1015 -8.53 3.80 -5.94
C GLY A 1015 -7.59 4.27 -7.04
N GLY A 1016 -6.31 4.46 -6.69
CA GLY A 1016 -5.27 4.79 -7.67
C GLY A 1016 -5.31 6.24 -8.19
N VAL A 1017 -5.97 7.14 -7.47
CA VAL A 1017 -6.09 8.55 -7.84
C VAL A 1017 -4.95 9.35 -7.20
N LYS A 1018 -4.17 10.07 -8.00
CA LYS A 1018 -3.11 10.97 -7.49
C LYS A 1018 -3.71 12.31 -7.07
N ASN A 1019 -3.45 12.73 -5.83
CA ASN A 1019 -3.92 14.01 -5.29
C ASN A 1019 -2.73 14.83 -4.78
N GLY A 1020 -2.10 15.61 -5.67
CA GLY A 1020 -0.86 16.33 -5.34
C GLY A 1020 0.34 15.38 -5.19
N ASP A 1021 1.10 15.55 -4.11
CA ASP A 1021 2.33 14.78 -3.82
C ASP A 1021 2.08 13.45 -3.08
N VAL A 1022 0.82 13.09 -2.80
CA VAL A 1022 0.47 11.81 -2.15
C VAL A 1022 0.42 10.70 -3.20
N ALA A 1023 1.22 9.64 -3.03
CA ALA A 1023 1.12 8.42 -3.83
C ALA A 1023 -0.27 7.77 -3.62
N SER A 1024 -0.98 7.52 -4.72
CA SER A 1024 -2.30 6.84 -4.84
C SER A 1024 -3.25 6.91 -3.63
N ASP A 1025 -4.28 7.73 -3.70
CA ASP A 1025 -5.37 7.82 -2.72
C ASP A 1025 -6.55 6.88 -3.09
N TRP A 1026 -7.36 6.52 -2.09
CA TRP A 1026 -8.56 5.69 -2.21
C TRP A 1026 -9.75 6.32 -1.46
N ASP A 1027 -10.94 6.21 -2.04
CA ASP A 1027 -12.18 6.69 -1.43
C ASP A 1027 -13.36 5.74 -1.64
N GLY A 1028 -13.98 5.35 -0.54
CA GLY A 1028 -15.02 4.32 -0.48
C GLY A 1028 -16.45 4.87 -0.52
N TRP A 1029 -17.42 3.98 -0.31
CA TRP A 1029 -18.84 4.30 -0.44
C TRP A 1029 -19.52 4.66 0.89
N ASN A 1030 -19.88 5.94 1.02
CA ASN A 1030 -20.62 6.53 2.15
C ASN A 1030 -22.03 6.99 1.74
N GLY A 1031 -22.62 6.36 0.72
CA GLY A 1031 -23.74 6.94 -0.03
C GLY A 1031 -25.14 6.71 0.54
N LEU A 1032 -25.31 5.96 1.63
CA LEU A 1032 -26.62 5.53 2.10
C LEU A 1032 -26.99 6.17 3.43
N SER A 1033 -27.74 7.27 3.34
CA SER A 1033 -28.21 7.99 4.53
C SER A 1033 -29.19 7.14 5.35
N GLY A 1034 -28.90 7.01 6.65
CA GLY A 1034 -29.75 6.29 7.60
C GLY A 1034 -29.64 4.76 7.53
N VAL A 1035 -28.62 4.25 6.84
CA VAL A 1035 -28.28 2.83 6.80
C VAL A 1035 -26.86 2.68 7.33
N THR A 1036 -26.71 1.93 8.41
CA THR A 1036 -25.41 1.68 9.04
C THR A 1036 -25.05 0.21 8.92
N GLY A 1037 -23.77 -0.08 8.66
CA GLY A 1037 -23.22 -1.44 8.68
C GLY A 1037 -23.37 -2.11 10.05
N VAL A 1038 -22.92 -3.36 10.17
CA VAL A 1038 -22.79 -4.02 11.50
C VAL A 1038 -21.79 -3.23 12.37
N ASN A 1039 -20.91 -2.45 11.76
CA ASN A 1039 -20.02 -1.52 12.45
C ASN A 1039 -20.70 -0.24 12.98
N GLY A 1040 -21.99 -0.01 12.74
CA GLY A 1040 -22.69 1.22 13.14
C GLY A 1040 -22.34 2.47 12.33
N LEU A 1041 -21.55 2.36 11.25
CA LEU A 1041 -21.14 3.48 10.40
C LEU A 1041 -21.92 3.50 9.09
N GLU A 1042 -22.15 4.69 8.52
CA GLU A 1042 -22.71 4.84 7.15
C GLU A 1042 -21.69 4.46 6.05
N PHE A 1043 -20.44 4.17 6.42
CA PHE A 1043 -19.40 3.67 5.52
C PHE A 1043 -19.52 2.17 5.33
N VAL A 1044 -19.70 1.76 4.07
CA VAL A 1044 -19.82 0.36 3.68
C VAL A 1044 -18.42 -0.23 3.46
N GLN A 1045 -17.82 -0.80 4.50
CA GLN A 1045 -16.42 -1.24 4.49
C GLN A 1045 -16.18 -2.43 3.53
N PRO A 1046 -15.25 -2.34 2.58
CA PRO A 1046 -14.91 -3.47 1.71
C PRO A 1046 -14.37 -4.69 2.45
N GLU A 1047 -13.65 -4.52 3.55
CA GLU A 1047 -13.02 -5.61 4.30
C GLU A 1047 -14.02 -6.41 5.15
N ARG A 1048 -15.26 -5.94 5.24
CA ARG A 1048 -16.30 -6.48 6.10
C ARG A 1048 -17.59 -6.78 5.33
N THR A 1049 -17.80 -8.03 4.96
CA THR A 1049 -18.93 -8.45 4.08
C THR A 1049 -20.31 -8.25 4.72
N TRP A 1050 -20.39 -8.20 6.06
CA TRP A 1050 -21.62 -7.85 6.79
C TRP A 1050 -22.05 -6.38 6.63
N ASP A 1051 -21.13 -5.49 6.23
CA ASP A 1051 -21.49 -4.10 5.96
C ASP A 1051 -22.09 -3.94 4.56
N TYR A 1052 -21.83 -4.88 3.65
CA TYR A 1052 -22.20 -4.77 2.24
C TYR A 1052 -23.71 -4.59 2.07
N ILE A 1053 -24.10 -3.77 1.11
CA ILE A 1053 -25.49 -3.46 0.86
C ILE A 1053 -26.11 -4.54 -0.01
N ARG A 1054 -27.24 -5.08 0.44
CA ARG A 1054 -27.94 -6.17 -0.24
C ARG A 1054 -28.74 -5.62 -1.41
N ILE A 1055 -28.60 -6.29 -2.55
CA ILE A 1055 -29.40 -6.00 -3.75
C ILE A 1055 -30.54 -7.01 -3.81
N GLY A 1056 -31.73 -6.57 -3.42
CA GLY A 1056 -32.94 -7.38 -3.50
C GLY A 1056 -33.28 -7.80 -4.92
N VAL A 1057 -34.15 -8.79 -5.03
CA VAL A 1057 -34.71 -9.26 -6.30
C VAL A 1057 -35.44 -8.15 -7.07
N ASP A 1058 -35.96 -7.14 -6.36
CA ASP A 1058 -36.61 -5.96 -6.95
C ASP A 1058 -35.63 -4.84 -7.35
N ASN A 1059 -34.33 -5.10 -7.28
CA ASN A 1059 -33.19 -4.19 -7.44
C ASN A 1059 -33.07 -3.10 -6.37
N LYS A 1060 -33.86 -3.14 -5.30
CA LYS A 1060 -33.74 -2.13 -4.24
C LYS A 1060 -32.61 -2.47 -3.28
N PRO A 1061 -31.76 -1.49 -2.94
CA PRO A 1061 -30.78 -1.65 -1.89
C PRO A 1061 -31.49 -1.73 -0.53
N PHE A 1062 -31.05 -2.65 0.31
CA PHE A 1062 -31.37 -2.66 1.72
C PHE A 1062 -30.15 -3.16 2.50
N TRP A 1063 -30.11 -2.88 3.79
CA TRP A 1063 -29.09 -3.45 4.64
C TRP A 1063 -29.64 -4.64 5.40
N ASN A 1064 -28.83 -5.69 5.44
CA ASN A 1064 -28.99 -6.85 6.29
C ASN A 1064 -27.61 -7.48 6.43
N ALA A 1065 -27.29 -8.05 7.59
CA ALA A 1065 -25.97 -8.64 7.81
C ALA A 1065 -25.76 -9.89 6.94
N GLU A 1066 -26.80 -10.52 6.41
CA GLU A 1066 -26.70 -11.71 5.56
C GLU A 1066 -27.43 -11.51 4.22
N ASN A 1067 -27.13 -12.35 3.22
CA ASN A 1067 -27.73 -12.29 1.87
C ASN A 1067 -29.17 -12.84 1.82
N VAL A 1068 -30.05 -12.32 2.69
CA VAL A 1068 -31.47 -12.71 2.83
C VAL A 1068 -32.38 -11.49 2.94
N THR A 1069 -33.65 -11.61 2.56
CA THR A 1069 -34.60 -10.48 2.67
C THR A 1069 -34.94 -10.15 4.13
N LEU A 1070 -35.35 -8.90 4.40
CA LEU A 1070 -35.90 -8.51 5.71
C LEU A 1070 -37.17 -9.29 6.08
N GLU A 1071 -37.94 -9.80 5.12
CA GLU A 1071 -39.13 -10.61 5.40
C GLU A 1071 -38.77 -12.02 5.87
N GLU A 1072 -37.74 -12.63 5.25
CA GLU A 1072 -37.21 -13.93 5.66
C GLU A 1072 -36.50 -13.84 7.02
N LEU A 1073 -35.63 -12.83 7.16
CA LEU A 1073 -34.85 -12.61 8.36
C LEU A 1073 -34.45 -11.13 8.53
N ASP A 1074 -35.21 -10.43 9.36
CA ASP A 1074 -34.90 -9.07 9.79
C ASP A 1074 -33.85 -9.08 10.92
N LEU A 1075 -32.60 -8.73 10.58
CA LEU A 1075 -31.50 -8.58 11.54
C LEU A 1075 -31.31 -7.14 12.01
N THR A 1076 -32.22 -6.21 11.68
CA THR A 1076 -32.06 -4.78 12.00
C THR A 1076 -31.92 -4.51 13.49
N ASP A 1077 -32.65 -5.26 14.32
CA ASP A 1077 -32.60 -5.13 15.79
C ASP A 1077 -31.61 -6.13 16.45
N TYR A 1078 -30.88 -6.91 15.65
CA TYR A 1078 -29.92 -7.90 16.12
C TYR A 1078 -28.52 -7.30 16.13
N ASN A 1079 -28.17 -6.72 17.28
CA ASN A 1079 -26.96 -5.97 17.49
C ASN A 1079 -25.81 -6.79 18.11
N LEU A 1080 -25.97 -8.10 18.23
CA LEU A 1080 -24.95 -9.02 18.70
C LEU A 1080 -24.71 -10.11 17.65
N HIS A 1081 -23.46 -10.51 17.44
CA HIS A 1081 -23.10 -11.54 16.48
C HIS A 1081 -21.90 -12.38 16.94
N PHE A 1082 -21.94 -13.70 16.76
CA PHE A 1082 -20.86 -14.63 17.14
C PHE A 1082 -20.94 -15.91 16.30
N GLY A 1083 -19.89 -16.75 16.33
CA GLY A 1083 -19.81 -17.91 15.43
C GLY A 1083 -19.34 -17.47 14.05
N LYS A 1084 -18.21 -16.74 14.02
CA LYS A 1084 -17.69 -16.04 12.84
C LYS A 1084 -16.73 -16.89 12.01
N GLY A 1085 -16.42 -18.12 12.47
CA GLY A 1085 -15.55 -19.03 11.76
C GLY A 1085 -16.21 -19.59 10.49
N PRO A 1086 -15.41 -20.04 9.51
CA PRO A 1086 -15.91 -20.59 8.23
C PRO A 1086 -16.70 -21.90 8.37
N SER A 1087 -16.71 -22.50 9.56
CA SER A 1087 -17.44 -23.73 9.91
C SER A 1087 -18.50 -23.52 10.99
N ASP A 1088 -18.69 -22.28 11.43
CA ASP A 1088 -19.58 -21.91 12.53
C ASP A 1088 -20.93 -21.41 11.97
N ASP A 1089 -21.98 -21.38 12.79
CA ASP A 1089 -23.35 -21.14 12.33
C ASP A 1089 -23.69 -19.65 12.09
N SER A 1090 -22.81 -18.66 12.28
CA SER A 1090 -23.13 -17.22 12.15
C SER A 1090 -24.39 -16.82 12.93
N ILE A 1091 -24.28 -16.81 14.26
CA ILE A 1091 -25.42 -16.60 15.16
C ILE A 1091 -25.57 -15.11 15.52
N HIS A 1092 -26.73 -14.55 15.19
CA HIS A 1092 -27.14 -13.21 15.58
C HIS A 1092 -28.00 -13.25 16.84
N ALA A 1093 -27.79 -12.29 17.75
CA ALA A 1093 -28.56 -12.16 18.97
C ALA A 1093 -29.02 -10.74 19.26
N LYS A 1094 -30.09 -10.65 20.07
CA LYS A 1094 -30.52 -9.42 20.73
C LYS A 1094 -30.97 -9.71 22.15
N VAL A 1095 -30.90 -8.70 23.00
CA VAL A 1095 -31.16 -8.83 24.44
C VAL A 1095 -32.24 -7.86 24.88
N SER A 1096 -33.20 -8.35 25.67
CA SER A 1096 -34.24 -7.52 26.28
C SER A 1096 -34.44 -7.83 27.76
N ARG A 1097 -34.58 -6.77 28.58
CA ARG A 1097 -34.78 -6.88 30.03
C ARG A 1097 -36.28 -6.94 30.38
N GLY A 1098 -36.68 -7.91 31.19
CA GLY A 1098 -38.06 -8.12 31.64
C GLY A 1098 -38.21 -8.06 33.16
N ALA A 1099 -39.44 -8.19 33.66
CA ALA A 1099 -39.74 -8.06 35.09
C ALA A 1099 -39.16 -9.19 35.97
N SER A 1100 -38.88 -10.37 35.39
CA SER A 1100 -38.43 -11.56 36.12
C SER A 1100 -37.11 -12.15 35.61
N GLY A 1101 -36.52 -11.57 34.57
CA GLY A 1101 -35.28 -12.05 33.96
C GLY A 1101 -34.91 -11.28 32.69
N VAL A 1102 -33.81 -11.69 32.06
CA VAL A 1102 -33.33 -11.15 30.78
C VAL A 1102 -33.48 -12.19 29.68
N THR A 1103 -34.00 -11.76 28.54
CA THR A 1103 -34.26 -12.63 27.40
C THR A 1103 -33.22 -12.41 26.33
N PHE A 1104 -32.60 -13.52 25.92
CA PHE A 1104 -31.74 -13.59 24.76
C PHE A 1104 -32.53 -14.23 23.62
N GLU A 1105 -32.64 -13.53 22.50
CA GLU A 1105 -33.25 -14.04 21.27
C GLU A 1105 -32.13 -14.29 20.26
N PHE A 1106 -32.07 -15.50 19.71
CA PHE A 1106 -31.04 -15.97 18.79
C PHE A 1106 -31.63 -16.33 17.43
N VAL A 1107 -30.87 -16.06 16.38
CA VAL A 1107 -31.20 -16.45 15.02
C VAL A 1107 -29.95 -16.74 14.18
N THR A 1108 -30.02 -17.73 13.31
CA THR A 1108 -28.93 -18.13 12.38
C THR A 1108 -29.52 -18.72 11.09
N LEU A 1109 -28.74 -18.63 9.99
CA LEU A 1109 -29.01 -19.29 8.70
C LEU A 1109 -28.48 -20.74 8.64
N GLY A 1110 -27.89 -21.24 9.73
CA GLY A 1110 -27.44 -22.61 9.96
C GLY A 1110 -28.42 -23.47 10.76
N ASP A 1111 -28.10 -24.76 10.93
CA ASP A 1111 -29.01 -25.70 11.60
C ASP A 1111 -28.83 -25.77 13.12
N PHE A 1112 -27.79 -25.10 13.67
CA PHE A 1112 -27.43 -25.15 15.09
C PHE A 1112 -27.49 -26.61 15.56
N GLY A 1113 -26.62 -27.41 14.96
CA GLY A 1113 -26.79 -28.84 14.77
C GLY A 1113 -25.61 -29.63 15.32
N ILE A 1114 -24.72 -30.10 14.45
CA ILE A 1114 -23.60 -30.96 14.82
C ILE A 1114 -22.28 -30.46 14.20
N HIS A 1115 -21.44 -29.80 15.01
CA HIS A 1115 -20.12 -29.24 14.70
C HIS A 1115 -19.22 -30.07 13.75
N ASP A 1116 -19.09 -31.38 14.02
CA ASP A 1116 -18.10 -32.26 13.37
C ASP A 1116 -18.68 -33.60 12.92
N GLY A 1117 -20.01 -33.66 12.77
CA GLY A 1117 -20.74 -34.90 12.50
C GLY A 1117 -20.89 -35.83 13.73
N THR A 1118 -20.34 -35.48 14.89
CA THR A 1118 -20.47 -36.23 16.15
C THR A 1118 -20.88 -35.42 17.38
N ASN A 1119 -20.36 -34.20 17.56
CA ASN A 1119 -20.57 -33.36 18.73
C ASN A 1119 -21.70 -32.34 18.51
N SER A 1120 -22.55 -32.13 19.52
CA SER A 1120 -23.69 -31.20 19.44
C SER A 1120 -23.25 -29.75 19.64
N ASP A 1121 -23.79 -28.83 18.84
CA ASP A 1121 -23.53 -27.40 18.98
C ASP A 1121 -24.21 -26.80 20.21
N TYR A 1122 -23.53 -25.83 20.80
CA TYR A 1122 -23.90 -25.08 21.99
C TYR A 1122 -23.88 -23.58 21.73
N VAL A 1123 -24.89 -22.89 22.25
CA VAL A 1123 -24.77 -21.47 22.57
C VAL A 1123 -24.36 -21.36 24.02
N LEU A 1124 -23.24 -20.69 24.25
CA LEU A 1124 -22.66 -20.45 25.56
C LEU A 1124 -22.91 -19.00 25.94
N ILE A 1125 -23.54 -18.79 27.11
CA ILE A 1125 -23.77 -17.47 27.69
C ILE A 1125 -23.03 -17.39 29.02
N TYR A 1126 -21.92 -16.67 29.03
CA TYR A 1126 -21.11 -16.43 30.22
C TYR A 1126 -21.59 -15.15 30.89
N PHE A 1127 -21.74 -15.17 32.22
CA PHE A 1127 -22.20 -14.04 33.01
C PHE A 1127 -21.15 -13.59 34.02
N ASP A 1128 -21.09 -12.26 34.19
CA ASP A 1128 -20.37 -11.57 35.26
C ASP A 1128 -21.37 -10.72 36.05
N THR A 1129 -21.68 -11.15 37.26
CA THR A 1129 -22.74 -10.63 38.14
C THR A 1129 -22.20 -9.90 39.36
N GLY A 1130 -20.88 -9.87 39.55
CA GLY A 1130 -20.24 -9.40 40.76
C GLY A 1130 -19.03 -8.53 40.51
N ALA A 1131 -18.04 -8.63 41.41
CA ALA A 1131 -16.76 -7.94 41.26
C ALA A 1131 -15.88 -8.72 40.29
N GLN A 1132 -15.20 -8.00 39.39
CA GLN A 1132 -14.31 -8.60 38.40
C GLN A 1132 -13.21 -9.42 39.08
N THR A 1133 -13.10 -10.69 38.72
CA THR A 1133 -12.07 -11.58 39.25
C THR A 1133 -11.01 -12.00 38.23
N GLY A 1134 -11.24 -11.74 36.93
CA GLY A 1134 -10.36 -12.14 35.83
C GLY A 1134 -10.22 -13.66 35.67
N GLY A 1135 -9.96 -14.11 34.45
CA GLY A 1135 -9.80 -15.54 34.14
C GLY A 1135 -11.09 -16.35 34.23
N TRP A 1136 -10.99 -17.64 33.91
CA TRP A 1136 -12.13 -18.57 33.90
C TRP A 1136 -12.79 -18.78 35.27
N ASP A 1137 -12.02 -18.60 36.35
CA ASP A 1137 -12.53 -18.62 37.73
C ASP A 1137 -13.37 -17.38 38.05
N GLY A 1138 -13.28 -16.32 37.23
CA GLY A 1138 -14.07 -15.10 37.33
C GLY A 1138 -15.43 -15.15 36.62
N VAL A 1139 -15.77 -16.26 35.96
CA VAL A 1139 -17.11 -16.47 35.40
C VAL A 1139 -18.07 -16.87 36.53
N ASP A 1140 -19.01 -15.97 36.86
CA ASP A 1140 -20.00 -16.21 37.92
C ASP A 1140 -21.04 -17.25 37.52
N TYR A 1141 -21.39 -17.33 36.24
CA TYR A 1141 -22.38 -18.29 35.75
C TYR A 1141 -22.22 -18.57 34.26
N LEU A 1142 -22.37 -19.84 33.87
CA LEU A 1142 -22.45 -20.25 32.47
C LEU A 1142 -23.78 -20.93 32.19
N ILE A 1143 -24.44 -20.52 31.11
CA ILE A 1143 -25.59 -21.21 30.52
C ILE A 1143 -25.15 -21.88 29.22
N LYS A 1144 -25.54 -23.15 29.07
CA LYS A 1144 -25.35 -23.93 27.84
C LYS A 1144 -26.72 -24.26 27.25
N ILE A 1145 -26.97 -23.82 26.02
CA ILE A 1145 -28.16 -24.18 25.24
C ILE A 1145 -27.73 -25.19 24.19
N ASP A 1146 -28.31 -26.38 24.23
CA ASP A 1146 -28.04 -27.50 23.33
C ASP A 1146 -28.91 -27.43 22.07
N LYS A 1147 -28.44 -28.01 20.96
CA LYS A 1147 -29.15 -28.12 19.66
C LYS A 1147 -30.60 -28.64 19.77
N ASP A 1148 -30.88 -29.45 20.79
CA ASP A 1148 -32.19 -30.06 21.06
C ASP A 1148 -33.08 -29.20 21.97
N GLY A 1149 -32.64 -27.98 22.30
CA GLY A 1149 -33.33 -27.03 23.16
C GLY A 1149 -33.21 -27.33 24.65
N ASN A 1150 -32.37 -28.30 25.05
CA ASN A 1150 -32.09 -28.49 26.48
C ASN A 1150 -31.24 -27.33 26.99
N VAL A 1151 -31.61 -26.76 28.13
CA VAL A 1151 -30.85 -25.67 28.75
C VAL A 1151 -30.27 -26.13 30.07
N TYR A 1152 -28.99 -25.87 30.24
CA TYR A 1152 -28.22 -26.23 31.43
C TYR A 1152 -27.53 -24.99 31.99
N GLY A 1153 -27.29 -24.95 33.29
CA GLY A 1153 -26.57 -23.83 33.91
C GLY A 1153 -25.90 -24.18 35.22
N LYS A 1154 -24.78 -23.51 35.49
CA LYS A 1154 -23.97 -23.70 36.70
C LYS A 1154 -23.11 -22.47 36.97
N ASN A 1155 -22.83 -22.22 38.25
CA ASN A 1155 -21.79 -21.28 38.70
C ASN A 1155 -20.42 -21.96 38.56
N ALA A 1156 -19.91 -21.98 37.33
CA ALA A 1156 -18.56 -22.39 36.92
C ALA A 1156 -18.41 -22.19 35.39
N ALA A 1157 -17.23 -21.82 34.91
CA ALA A 1157 -16.91 -21.78 33.48
C ALA A 1157 -16.84 -23.18 32.84
N TRP A 1158 -16.25 -24.16 33.55
CA TRP A 1158 -15.95 -25.48 33.00
C TRP A 1158 -16.70 -26.59 33.73
N TRP A 1159 -17.62 -27.25 33.03
CA TRP A 1159 -18.38 -28.37 33.59
C TRP A 1159 -19.06 -29.22 32.52
N GLN A 1160 -19.16 -30.52 32.81
CA GLN A 1160 -19.90 -31.48 32.00
C GLN A 1160 -21.41 -31.35 32.22
N VAL A 1161 -22.19 -31.42 31.14
CA VAL A 1161 -23.66 -31.42 31.21
C VAL A 1161 -24.19 -32.70 31.90
N GLY A 1162 -25.12 -32.52 32.84
CA GLY A 1162 -25.76 -33.59 33.61
C GLY A 1162 -27.19 -33.22 33.97
N GLU A 1163 -28.00 -34.17 34.46
CA GLU A 1163 -29.39 -33.90 34.85
C GLU A 1163 -29.49 -32.95 36.05
N GLU A 1164 -28.45 -32.88 36.89
CA GLU A 1164 -28.35 -31.98 38.02
C GLU A 1164 -28.14 -30.50 37.65
N SER A 1165 -27.64 -30.21 36.44
CA SER A 1165 -27.45 -28.85 35.93
C SER A 1165 -28.53 -28.43 34.93
N LYS A 1166 -29.51 -29.30 34.65
CA LYS A 1166 -30.59 -29.02 33.71
C LYS A 1166 -31.59 -28.03 34.29
N LEU A 1167 -31.74 -26.88 33.62
CA LEU A 1167 -32.67 -25.82 34.01
C LEU A 1167 -34.04 -25.97 33.34
N GLY A 1168 -34.09 -26.62 32.17
CA GLY A 1168 -35.32 -26.85 31.44
C GLY A 1168 -35.10 -27.15 29.96
N THR A 1169 -36.13 -26.90 29.17
CA THR A 1169 -36.11 -27.04 27.72
C THR A 1169 -36.80 -25.85 27.06
N ILE A 1170 -36.24 -25.34 25.97
CA ILE A 1170 -36.83 -24.33 25.10
C ILE A 1170 -37.27 -24.96 23.78
N ALA A 1171 -38.14 -24.25 23.06
CA ALA A 1171 -38.47 -24.60 21.68
C ALA A 1171 -37.43 -23.97 20.74
N ILE A 1172 -36.96 -24.75 19.77
CA ILE A 1172 -36.14 -24.28 18.66
C ILE A 1172 -36.96 -24.49 17.39
N SER A 1173 -37.22 -23.39 16.66
CA SER A 1173 -37.89 -23.44 15.35
C SER A 1173 -36.85 -23.46 14.25
N ARG A 1174 -37.00 -24.38 13.29
CA ARG A 1174 -36.16 -24.49 12.09
C ARG A 1174 -37.09 -24.45 10.89
N GLU A 1175 -37.21 -23.29 10.26
CA GLU A 1175 -38.14 -23.06 9.16
C GLU A 1175 -37.42 -22.35 8.03
N ASN A 1176 -37.51 -22.89 6.80
CA ASN A 1176 -36.91 -22.33 5.58
C ASN A 1176 -35.41 -21.99 5.70
N GLY A 1177 -34.64 -22.84 6.39
CA GLY A 1177 -33.20 -22.62 6.59
C GLY A 1177 -32.86 -21.62 7.69
N VAL A 1178 -33.85 -21.04 8.37
CA VAL A 1178 -33.63 -20.14 9.51
C VAL A 1178 -33.91 -20.88 10.82
N THR A 1179 -32.94 -20.87 11.74
CA THR A 1179 -33.09 -21.41 13.10
C THR A 1179 -33.30 -20.27 14.07
N LYS A 1180 -34.41 -20.29 14.83
CA LYS A 1180 -34.74 -19.28 15.86
C LYS A 1180 -35.03 -19.94 17.20
N PHE A 1181 -34.56 -19.32 18.27
CA PHE A 1181 -34.87 -19.71 19.63
C PHE A 1181 -34.63 -18.56 20.61
N SER A 1182 -35.22 -18.65 21.78
CA SER A 1182 -35.08 -17.63 22.82
C SER A 1182 -35.00 -18.28 24.18
N TYR A 1183 -34.21 -17.69 25.08
CA TYR A 1183 -34.14 -18.13 26.46
C TYR A 1183 -34.18 -16.94 27.41
N THR A 1184 -35.10 -16.99 28.38
CA THR A 1184 -35.18 -16.02 29.48
C THR A 1184 -34.42 -16.55 30.70
N VAL A 1185 -33.33 -15.90 31.04
CA VAL A 1185 -32.55 -16.16 32.24
C VAL A 1185 -33.20 -15.44 33.41
N ALA A 1186 -33.71 -16.19 34.39
CA ALA A 1186 -34.28 -15.58 35.59
C ALA A 1186 -33.19 -14.91 36.44
N TYR A 1187 -33.46 -13.73 37.00
CA TYR A 1187 -32.50 -13.03 37.85
C TYR A 1187 -32.03 -13.88 39.04
N THR A 1188 -32.95 -14.68 39.61
CA THR A 1188 -32.64 -15.61 40.69
C THR A 1188 -31.69 -16.74 40.28
N THR A 1189 -31.58 -17.05 39.00
CA THR A 1189 -30.69 -18.10 38.48
C THR A 1189 -29.24 -17.63 38.51
N ILE A 1190 -28.99 -16.38 38.13
CA ILE A 1190 -27.65 -15.78 38.09
C ILE A 1190 -27.32 -14.97 39.36
N GLY A 1191 -28.28 -14.77 40.28
CA GLY A 1191 -28.01 -14.21 41.60
C GLY A 1191 -28.12 -12.69 41.71
N VAL A 1192 -28.69 -12.00 40.72
CA VAL A 1192 -28.82 -10.53 40.67
C VAL A 1192 -30.23 -10.04 41.02
N GLN A 1193 -30.40 -8.74 41.32
CA GLN A 1193 -31.70 -8.08 41.38
C GLN A 1193 -32.17 -7.57 40.00
N ALA A 1194 -33.47 -7.25 39.89
CA ALA A 1194 -34.06 -6.86 38.61
C ALA A 1194 -33.52 -5.53 38.04
N ASP A 1195 -33.04 -4.65 38.91
CA ASP A 1195 -32.45 -3.34 38.60
C ASP A 1195 -30.92 -3.33 38.61
N GLU A 1196 -30.28 -4.47 38.87
CA GLU A 1196 -28.81 -4.58 38.95
C GLU A 1196 -28.17 -4.72 37.57
N VAL A 1197 -27.03 -4.06 37.40
CA VAL A 1197 -26.19 -4.16 36.20
C VAL A 1197 -25.36 -5.44 36.28
N PHE A 1198 -25.28 -6.17 35.19
CA PHE A 1198 -24.43 -7.36 35.06
C PHE A 1198 -23.90 -7.46 33.63
N GLY A 1199 -22.78 -8.14 33.44
CA GLY A 1199 -22.19 -8.38 32.13
C GLY A 1199 -22.45 -9.77 31.58
N PHE A 1200 -22.29 -9.89 30.27
CA PHE A 1200 -22.23 -11.17 29.58
C PHE A 1200 -21.32 -11.13 28.33
N THR A 1201 -20.93 -12.30 27.87
CA THR A 1201 -20.44 -12.54 26.51
C THR A 1201 -21.11 -13.79 25.92
N LEU A 1202 -21.14 -13.87 24.59
CA LEU A 1202 -21.76 -14.95 23.84
C LEU A 1202 -20.71 -15.66 22.99
N VAL A 1203 -20.76 -16.98 22.97
CA VAL A 1203 -19.83 -17.82 22.22
C VAL A 1203 -20.60 -18.99 21.61
N GLU A 1204 -20.28 -19.32 20.36
CA GLU A 1204 -20.68 -20.58 19.74
C GLU A 1204 -19.65 -21.63 20.13
N GLY A 1205 -20.12 -22.76 20.62
CA GLY A 1205 -19.27 -23.87 21.00
C GLY A 1205 -19.90 -25.21 20.67
N TRP A 1206 -19.28 -26.28 21.14
CA TRP A 1206 -19.81 -27.64 20.99
C TRP A 1206 -19.58 -28.44 22.25
N ARG A 1207 -20.30 -29.55 22.35
CA ARG A 1207 -20.16 -30.52 23.43
C ARG A 1207 -18.86 -31.31 23.30
N THR A 1208 -18.11 -31.45 24.39
CA THR A 1208 -17.00 -32.41 24.50
C THR A 1208 -17.33 -33.51 25.52
N ASP A 1209 -16.46 -34.51 25.61
CA ASP A 1209 -16.57 -35.60 26.60
C ASP A 1209 -16.34 -35.11 28.05
N ALA A 1210 -15.75 -33.92 28.24
CA ALA A 1210 -15.41 -33.35 29.54
C ALA A 1210 -16.25 -32.09 29.92
N ASP A 1211 -16.56 -31.22 28.95
CA ASP A 1211 -17.14 -29.89 29.15
C ASP A 1211 -17.81 -29.27 27.88
N ASN A 1212 -17.16 -28.32 27.22
CA ASN A 1212 -17.50 -27.65 25.96
C ASN A 1212 -16.21 -27.19 25.24
N GLY A 1213 -16.23 -27.13 23.92
CA GLY A 1213 -15.19 -26.52 23.09
C GLY A 1213 -15.74 -25.31 22.34
N SER A 1214 -14.87 -24.45 21.83
CA SER A 1214 -15.19 -23.37 20.88
C SER A 1214 -13.94 -23.09 20.05
N ASN A 1215 -14.12 -22.69 18.78
CA ASN A 1215 -13.06 -22.17 17.93
C ASN A 1215 -12.89 -20.65 18.14
N GLU A 1216 -13.81 -20.01 18.87
CA GLU A 1216 -13.94 -18.58 18.96
C GLU A 1216 -14.32 -18.15 20.39
N TYR A 1217 -13.41 -18.35 21.34
CA TYR A 1217 -13.62 -17.83 22.70
C TYR A 1217 -13.56 -16.31 22.80
N GLY A 1218 -13.08 -15.62 21.76
CA GLY A 1218 -12.98 -14.16 21.63
C GLY A 1218 -14.30 -13.38 21.59
N GLY A 1219 -15.38 -13.97 22.10
CA GLY A 1219 -16.66 -13.32 22.36
C GLY A 1219 -17.46 -12.94 21.10
N CYS A 1220 -18.51 -12.15 21.34
CA CYS A 1220 -19.40 -11.66 20.30
C CYS A 1220 -19.03 -10.25 19.84
N LEU A 1221 -19.52 -9.83 18.68
CA LEU A 1221 -19.48 -8.45 18.23
C LEU A 1221 -20.75 -7.73 18.70
N TYR A 1222 -20.60 -6.57 19.35
CA TYR A 1222 -21.70 -5.70 19.75
C TYR A 1222 -21.74 -4.42 18.92
N SER A 1223 -22.83 -4.21 18.19
CA SER A 1223 -23.05 -3.07 17.30
C SER A 1223 -23.93 -1.99 17.95
N TYR A 1224 -23.57 -0.72 17.79
CA TYR A 1224 -24.33 0.43 18.26
C TYR A 1224 -24.28 1.59 17.25
N ALA A 1225 -25.08 2.64 17.44
CA ALA A 1225 -25.40 3.63 16.41
C ALA A 1225 -24.20 4.40 15.80
N ASP A 1226 -23.03 4.38 16.44
CA ASP A 1226 -21.83 5.10 16.01
C ASP A 1226 -20.56 4.22 16.06
N GLY A 1227 -20.70 2.89 16.11
CA GLY A 1227 -19.56 1.99 16.23
C GLY A 1227 -19.90 0.54 16.53
N CYS A 1228 -18.85 -0.28 16.64
CA CYS A 1228 -18.94 -1.64 17.15
C CYS A 1228 -17.87 -1.89 18.20
N HIS A 1229 -18.18 -2.80 19.13
CA HIS A 1229 -17.29 -3.26 20.19
C HIS A 1229 -17.14 -4.78 20.06
N VAL A 1230 -15.91 -5.26 19.89
CA VAL A 1230 -15.62 -6.70 20.00
C VAL A 1230 -15.63 -7.02 21.49
N VAL A 1231 -16.63 -7.77 21.93
CA VAL A 1231 -16.77 -8.22 23.31
C VAL A 1231 -15.66 -9.22 23.57
N ALA A 1232 -14.90 -9.01 24.64
CA ALA A 1232 -13.71 -9.80 24.90
C ALA A 1232 -14.01 -11.27 25.20
N ASP A 1233 -12.93 -12.04 25.28
CA ASP A 1233 -12.93 -13.44 25.64
C ASP A 1233 -13.75 -13.74 26.90
N ALA A 1234 -14.42 -14.89 26.96
CA ALA A 1234 -15.18 -15.34 28.13
C ALA A 1234 -14.36 -15.38 29.44
N ALA A 1235 -13.03 -15.49 29.41
CA ALA A 1235 -12.17 -15.35 30.59
C ALA A 1235 -11.92 -13.88 30.99
N ASN A 1236 -12.07 -12.93 30.07
CA ASN A 1236 -11.85 -11.51 30.32
C ASN A 1236 -13.18 -10.81 30.61
N THR A 1237 -13.67 -10.98 31.84
CA THR A 1237 -14.91 -10.33 32.28
C THR A 1237 -14.87 -8.82 32.18
N ALA A 1238 -13.69 -8.17 32.12
CA ALA A 1238 -13.59 -6.73 31.92
C ALA A 1238 -14.02 -6.27 30.52
N GLY A 1239 -13.95 -7.12 29.51
CA GLY A 1239 -14.41 -6.79 28.16
C GLY A 1239 -15.83 -7.25 27.86
N TYR A 1240 -16.61 -7.63 28.88
CA TYR A 1240 -18.01 -8.01 28.71
C TYR A 1240 -18.90 -6.80 28.43
N ILE A 1241 -19.98 -7.04 27.68
CA ILE A 1241 -21.05 -6.05 27.53
C ILE A 1241 -22.00 -6.12 28.71
N ARG A 1242 -22.40 -4.95 29.21
CA ARG A 1242 -23.24 -4.79 30.40
C ARG A 1242 -24.67 -4.52 30.02
N VAL A 1243 -25.60 -5.22 30.67
CA VAL A 1243 -27.03 -4.93 30.60
C VAL A 1243 -27.35 -3.93 31.70
N LYS A 1244 -27.70 -2.69 31.35
CA LYS A 1244 -28.11 -1.66 32.31
C LYS A 1244 -29.49 -1.95 32.91
N ALA A 1245 -29.83 -1.23 33.98
CA ALA A 1245 -31.12 -1.31 34.66
C ALA A 1245 -32.32 -1.00 33.73
N ASP A 1246 -32.13 -0.12 32.74
CA ASP A 1246 -33.14 0.23 31.73
C ASP A 1246 -33.20 -0.78 30.57
N GLY A 1247 -32.33 -1.79 30.57
CA GLY A 1247 -32.23 -2.82 29.54
C GLY A 1247 -31.35 -2.47 28.35
N SER A 1248 -30.74 -1.28 28.31
CA SER A 1248 -29.75 -0.93 27.28
C SER A 1248 -28.43 -1.68 27.48
N LEU A 1249 -27.73 -1.94 26.37
CA LEU A 1249 -26.41 -2.57 26.37
C LEU A 1249 -25.32 -1.50 26.31
N VAL A 1250 -24.23 -1.70 27.06
CA VAL A 1250 -23.06 -0.83 27.01
C VAL A 1250 -21.77 -1.65 27.10
N ALA A 1251 -20.76 -1.28 26.33
CA ALA A 1251 -19.40 -1.76 26.56
C ALA A 1251 -18.83 -1.03 27.78
N ALA A 1252 -18.59 -1.74 28.87
CA ALA A 1252 -18.05 -1.12 30.08
C ALA A 1252 -17.22 -2.13 30.86
N ALA A 1253 -16.08 -1.64 31.38
CA ALA A 1253 -15.12 -2.46 32.08
C ALA A 1253 -15.79 -3.27 33.20
N SER A 1254 -16.64 -2.66 34.02
CA SER A 1254 -17.33 -3.31 35.15
C SER A 1254 -18.81 -2.96 35.22
N ASN A 1255 -19.55 -3.63 36.10
CA ASN A 1255 -20.95 -3.29 36.39
C ASN A 1255 -21.07 -1.86 36.95
N GLU A 1256 -20.14 -1.45 37.80
CA GLU A 1256 -20.09 -0.09 38.40
C GLU A 1256 -19.79 0.99 37.37
N ALA A 1257 -18.97 0.69 36.35
CA ALA A 1257 -18.68 1.63 35.26
C ALA A 1257 -19.87 1.82 34.29
N ALA A 1258 -20.84 0.90 34.32
CA ALA A 1258 -22.03 0.93 33.48
C ALA A 1258 -23.25 1.58 34.16
N GLU A 1259 -23.27 1.67 35.49
CA GLU A 1259 -24.25 2.43 36.29
C GLU A 1259 -24.15 3.94 36.03
#